data_AF-A0A0K9H5U8-F1
#
_entry.id   AF-A0A0K9H5U8-F1
#
_cell.length_a   1.000
_cell.length_b   1.000
_cell.length_c   1.000
_cell.angle_alpha   90.00
_cell.angle_beta   90.00
_cell.angle_gamma   90.00
#
_symmetry.space_group_name_H-M   'P 1'
#
loop_
_entity.id
_entity.type
_entity.pdbx_description
1 polymer ?
#
loop_
_entity_poly.entity_id
_entity_poly.type
_entity_poly.pdbx_seq_one_letter_code
_entity_poly.pdbx_strand_id
1 'polypeptide(L)'
;MRKWLWLVILLIIIASPILVWYAKPAKKMNLLIFDKTVPDHTFREHQGLTWLLNYKKYNHSSGEPYRKEMDYAGIVPVDGKKYTNRSISKISNSPQLIYTADTYGIDTPHSKGSYGGLSNQEWTKLQELYYDHLPVWVSEYNSFASPTPKNVREGLLSFLNINWTGWIGRSFEELDPAKNKEIPDTAIRAYEAQEKQPWNKSGPGFVFIHEDGQVVVLEERHLKSNQLTLKFTTSGKKEFNLKESPRYNYWFDVITPRNEKEVIANYEWSLTNEGEKWLHRHGIPEKFAAITKTEKNGSPAFYFAGDYNDTNHLPSFYKTAGLIKMKSLFTKENSADSEAFYWNTYAPLMETILDEAASHSPKKQETAKVEQEKVDGISINAKLEGDRFQILKNGKWVPMTIKGVNMGMGKPGAWPGEAAITEDEYYRWIQQIGKMNANAIRVYTLHPPGFYRALKRYNEQAETPIYLFHGIWIDEEPLEEKLDAFDSGIVKQFKSDIKTIVDVVHGNAAVPEKPGHASGSYKADVSPYLIGWIVGIEWYPDMVDSTNKKHQGKGDFSGTYMRTKQAQPFEYWLASMMDYTIQQESQNYGTQHPISFTNWVTTDLLDHPYEPLKKEDLVGINPNVIHPTEQLKAGYFAAYHVYPYYPDFLNIDKNYLKYKDHRGKANSYAGYLHDLKKAHTMPVLIAEFGLPASRGITHSNPYGWNQGHNSEEKQGKVVAERFEDILKEGYTGGLVFNWQDEWFKRTWNTMDFDDPNRRPYWSNAQTNEQQFGILSFDRLKIRVDGKTDDWKKEKIKPAKLKTNKVIKKMFVTHDERYLYIRLDYKQAKDAGMDTTLLIDTIPEQGNKSISYNGGIASERGIDFLLRLNGKNDSRMLVDSYYDSHYFMYGEKLKLIPKKPYASRKNNGQFHKIEMALNKTLTNPVTKEVYPFESFETGKLEKGNGNPDAQNYDSLADYEINMKTGIVEIRIPWMLLNVKDPSTKEIAGDYWKGGPEASQKIQDISLAAVAGSKQSRLNTDDFFSYSWKTWQQPQYEERLKRSYEIIQKEFAKYK
;
A
#
# COMPACT_ATOMS: atom_id res chain seq x y z
N MET A 1 12.06 80.40 8.02
CA MET A 1 10.95 79.56 7.51
C MET A 1 11.41 78.35 6.69
N ARG A 2 12.25 78.50 5.65
CA ARG A 2 12.61 77.40 4.73
C ARG A 2 13.25 76.16 5.38
N LYS A 3 14.10 76.33 6.42
CA LYS A 3 14.71 75.22 7.18
C LYS A 3 13.70 74.46 8.07
N TRP A 4 12.72 75.16 8.65
CA TRP A 4 11.65 74.56 9.45
C TRP A 4 10.69 73.74 8.59
N LEU A 5 10.41 74.19 7.37
CA LEU A 5 9.61 73.45 6.41
C LEU A 5 10.24 72.10 6.05
N TRP A 6 11.56 72.06 5.81
CA TRP A 6 12.29 70.81 5.59
C TRP A 6 12.27 69.87 6.80
N LEU A 7 12.35 70.42 8.00
CA LEU A 7 12.27 69.66 9.25
C LEU A 7 10.88 69.03 9.45
N VAL A 8 9.82 69.79 9.14
CA VAL A 8 8.43 69.29 9.17
C VAL A 8 8.19 68.24 8.09
N ILE A 9 8.68 68.45 6.86
CA ILE A 9 8.58 67.47 5.77
C ILE A 9 9.32 66.18 6.15
N LEU A 10 10.52 66.28 6.72
CA LEU A 10 11.28 65.12 7.18
C LEU A 10 10.55 64.38 8.31
N LEU A 11 9.97 65.11 9.28
CA LEU A 11 9.14 64.54 10.33
C LEU A 11 7.90 63.83 9.77
N ILE A 12 7.23 64.41 8.76
CA ILE A 12 6.09 63.79 8.08
C ILE A 12 6.53 62.52 7.35
N ILE A 13 7.66 62.54 6.64
CA ILE A 13 8.20 61.37 5.95
C ILE A 13 8.51 60.24 6.94
N ILE A 14 9.14 60.56 8.09
CA ILE A 14 9.48 59.57 9.13
C ILE A 14 8.23 59.07 9.86
N ALA A 15 7.26 59.94 10.16
CA ALA A 15 6.03 59.56 10.87
C ALA A 15 5.01 58.86 9.96
N SER A 16 5.03 59.10 8.65
CA SER A 16 4.04 58.59 7.70
C SER A 16 3.88 57.06 7.72
N PRO A 17 4.93 56.22 7.79
CA PRO A 17 4.75 54.78 7.76
C PRO A 17 4.17 54.25 9.09
N ILE A 18 4.42 54.97 10.20
CA ILE A 18 3.82 54.68 11.51
C ILE A 18 2.31 55.01 11.47
N LEU A 19 1.95 56.20 10.97
CA LEU A 19 0.55 56.61 10.81
C LEU A 19 -0.21 55.68 9.88
N VAL A 20 0.39 55.28 8.75
CA VAL A 20 -0.19 54.30 7.82
C VAL A 20 -0.41 52.95 8.51
N TRP A 21 0.54 52.50 9.34
CA TRP A 21 0.34 51.27 10.11
C TRP A 21 -0.85 51.41 11.07
N TYR A 22 -0.94 52.51 11.84
CA TYR A 22 -2.08 52.74 12.76
C TYR A 22 -3.42 52.82 12.02
N ALA A 23 -3.46 53.40 10.83
CA ALA A 23 -4.66 53.50 10.00
C ALA A 23 -5.11 52.17 9.38
N LYS A 24 -4.23 51.17 9.24
CA LYS A 24 -4.63 49.84 8.74
C LYS A 24 -5.60 49.16 9.73
N PRO A 25 -6.73 48.60 9.27
CA PRO A 25 -7.62 47.84 10.14
C PRO A 25 -6.95 46.55 10.61
N ALA A 26 -7.28 46.12 11.83
CA ALA A 26 -6.90 44.80 12.32
C ALA A 26 -7.83 43.74 11.72
N LYS A 27 -7.27 42.58 11.36
CA LYS A 27 -8.00 41.42 10.88
C LYS A 27 -8.08 40.39 11.99
N LYS A 28 -9.24 39.76 12.17
CA LYS A 28 -9.38 38.64 13.11
C LYS A 28 -8.95 37.36 12.44
N MET A 29 -8.18 36.54 13.15
CA MET A 29 -7.83 35.20 12.73
C MET A 29 -7.77 34.29 13.96
N ASN A 30 -8.24 33.05 13.84
CA ASN A 30 -8.00 32.03 14.86
C ASN A 30 -6.79 31.19 14.44
N LEU A 31 -5.83 31.01 15.34
CA LEU A 31 -4.56 30.35 15.07
C LEU A 31 -4.31 29.27 16.13
N LEU A 32 -3.69 28.18 15.72
CA LEU A 32 -3.04 27.23 16.61
C LEU A 32 -1.53 27.22 16.32
N ILE A 33 -0.72 27.76 17.22
CA ILE A 33 0.73 27.53 17.23
C ILE A 33 1.00 26.31 18.10
N PHE A 34 1.76 25.34 17.61
CA PHE A 34 2.16 24.14 18.34
C PHE A 34 3.68 24.01 18.33
N ASP A 35 4.28 24.04 19.51
CA ASP A 35 5.73 24.11 19.70
C ASP A 35 6.13 23.36 20.99
N LYS A 36 7.07 22.42 20.87
CA LYS A 36 7.62 21.68 22.02
C LYS A 36 9.07 22.02 22.33
N THR A 37 9.73 22.83 21.52
CA THR A 37 11.15 23.16 21.65
C THR A 37 11.29 24.58 22.23
N VAL A 38 10.80 24.76 23.46
CA VAL A 38 10.83 26.06 24.18
C VAL A 38 11.71 25.96 25.44
N PRO A 39 13.06 25.90 25.30
CA PRO A 39 13.97 25.70 26.43
C PRO A 39 14.01 26.87 27.42
N ASP A 40 13.66 28.08 26.97
CA ASP A 40 13.72 29.30 27.76
C ASP A 40 12.68 30.34 27.28
N HIS A 41 12.71 31.54 27.89
CA HIS A 41 11.79 32.63 27.59
C HIS A 41 12.13 33.45 26.33
N THR A 42 13.01 32.95 25.45
CA THR A 42 13.25 33.59 24.14
C THR A 42 12.10 33.32 23.16
N PHE A 43 11.52 32.11 23.23
CA PHE A 43 10.48 31.60 22.32
C PHE A 43 10.95 31.58 20.85
N ARG A 44 12.21 31.17 20.65
CA ARG A 44 12.93 31.26 19.38
C ARG A 44 12.17 30.67 18.19
N GLU A 45 11.60 29.48 18.38
CA GLU A 45 10.97 28.68 17.33
C GLU A 45 9.63 29.25 16.81
N HIS A 46 9.03 30.26 17.47
CA HIS A 46 7.79 30.89 16.98
C HIS A 46 7.70 32.41 17.19
N GLN A 47 8.75 33.06 17.71
CA GLN A 47 8.74 34.51 17.91
C GLN A 47 8.65 35.30 16.60
N GLY A 48 9.27 34.83 15.51
CA GLY A 48 9.23 35.51 14.21
C GLY A 48 7.83 35.46 13.60
N LEU A 49 7.13 34.35 13.68
CA LEU A 49 5.71 34.26 13.33
C LEU A 49 4.86 35.24 14.14
N THR A 50 5.05 35.25 15.47
CA THR A 50 4.29 36.15 16.36
C THR A 50 4.55 37.63 16.02
N TRP A 51 5.78 37.96 15.67
CA TRP A 51 6.14 39.30 15.20
C TRP A 51 5.41 39.65 13.90
N LEU A 52 5.36 38.75 12.92
CA LEU A 52 4.66 38.96 11.64
C LEU A 52 3.15 39.13 11.82
N LEU A 53 2.53 38.34 12.69
CA LEU A 53 1.11 38.47 13.02
C LEU A 53 0.79 39.88 13.54
N ASN A 54 1.58 40.35 14.51
CA ASN A 54 1.41 41.68 15.09
C ASN A 54 1.76 42.80 14.08
N TYR A 55 2.78 42.61 13.25
CA TYR A 55 3.12 43.51 12.14
C TYR A 55 1.95 43.69 11.16
N LYS A 56 1.28 42.59 10.79
CA LYS A 56 0.14 42.56 9.87
C LYS A 56 -1.20 42.93 10.53
N LYS A 57 -1.22 43.14 11.85
CA LYS A 57 -2.43 43.35 12.66
C LYS A 57 -3.42 42.19 12.56
N TYR A 58 -2.92 40.96 12.59
CA TYR A 58 -3.75 39.79 12.85
C TYR A 58 -3.95 39.68 14.36
N ASN A 59 -5.19 39.77 14.81
CA ASN A 59 -5.57 39.70 16.21
C ASN A 59 -6.45 38.47 16.46
N HIS A 60 -6.53 38.06 17.73
CA HIS A 60 -7.48 37.06 18.19
C HIS A 60 -8.92 37.43 17.83
N SER A 61 -9.82 36.44 17.83
CA SER A 61 -11.25 36.67 17.74
C SER A 61 -11.79 37.63 18.83
N SER A 62 -11.13 37.67 20.00
CA SER A 62 -11.38 38.61 21.10
C SER A 62 -10.98 40.06 20.78
N GLY A 63 -10.11 40.29 19.80
CA GLY A 63 -9.59 41.60 19.41
C GLY A 63 -8.19 41.92 19.95
N GLU A 64 -7.63 41.10 20.84
CA GLU A 64 -6.29 41.27 21.40
C GLU A 64 -5.17 40.82 20.44
N PRO A 65 -3.97 41.43 20.49
CA PRO A 65 -2.80 40.98 19.71
C PRO A 65 -2.25 39.64 20.22
N TYR A 66 -1.48 38.95 19.38
CA TYR A 66 -0.83 37.69 19.74
C TYR A 66 0.39 37.90 20.64
N ARG A 67 0.51 37.06 21.67
CA ARG A 67 1.58 37.03 22.67
C ARG A 67 2.32 35.69 22.61
N LYS A 68 3.61 35.74 22.32
CA LYS A 68 4.47 34.55 22.16
C LYS A 68 4.53 33.69 23.43
N GLU A 69 4.35 34.29 24.60
CA GLU A 69 4.38 33.59 25.89
C GLU A 69 3.11 32.74 26.14
N MET A 70 1.99 33.13 25.55
CA MET A 70 0.65 32.64 25.92
C MET A 70 -0.07 31.89 24.80
N ASP A 71 0.20 32.24 23.54
CA ASP A 71 -0.65 31.85 22.41
C ASP A 71 -0.06 30.69 21.59
N TYR A 72 0.43 29.65 22.28
CA TYR A 72 0.91 28.40 21.67
C TYR A 72 0.60 27.18 22.55
N ALA A 73 0.45 26.01 21.97
CA ALA A 73 0.31 24.73 22.67
C ALA A 73 1.64 23.97 22.64
N GLY A 74 1.88 23.10 23.63
CA GLY A 74 3.12 22.35 23.79
C GLY A 74 3.88 22.74 25.06
N ILE A 75 5.21 22.74 25.01
CA ILE A 75 6.05 22.84 26.22
C ILE A 75 6.23 24.28 26.67
N VAL A 76 5.91 24.56 27.94
CA VAL A 76 6.02 25.88 28.56
C VAL A 76 7.13 25.89 29.61
N PRO A 77 8.16 26.74 29.46
CA PRO A 77 9.21 26.88 30.46
C PRO A 77 8.69 27.58 31.72
N VAL A 78 9.11 27.07 32.88
CA VAL A 78 8.83 27.57 34.23
C VAL A 78 10.16 27.81 34.94
N ASP A 79 10.20 28.78 35.85
CA ASP A 79 11.38 29.13 36.65
C ASP A 79 12.09 27.89 37.23
N GLY A 80 13.42 27.91 37.16
CA GLY A 80 14.27 26.83 37.68
C GLY A 80 14.37 25.60 36.77
N LYS A 81 14.30 25.77 35.44
CA LYS A 81 14.42 24.70 34.42
C LYS A 81 13.35 23.61 34.57
N LYS A 82 12.13 24.01 34.94
CA LYS A 82 10.95 23.14 34.97
C LYS A 82 10.08 23.41 33.75
N TYR A 83 9.33 22.40 33.32
CA TYR A 83 8.49 22.50 32.13
C TYR A 83 7.09 21.98 32.40
N THR A 84 6.10 22.59 31.77
CA THR A 84 4.70 22.13 31.77
C THR A 84 4.21 21.96 30.34
N ASN A 85 3.10 21.24 30.13
CA ASN A 85 2.51 21.07 28.80
C ASN A 85 1.17 21.80 28.70
N ARG A 86 1.00 22.66 27.69
CA ARG A 86 -0.26 23.35 27.38
C ARG A 86 -0.97 22.60 26.26
N SER A 87 -2.19 22.11 26.51
CA SER A 87 -2.91 21.30 25.53
C SER A 87 -3.43 22.10 24.34
N ILE A 88 -3.52 21.46 23.17
CA ILE A 88 -4.05 22.03 21.92
C ILE A 88 -5.44 22.66 22.12
N SER A 89 -6.35 21.95 22.81
CA SER A 89 -7.74 22.41 23.02
C SER A 89 -7.87 23.68 23.86
N LYS A 90 -6.82 24.09 24.59
CA LYS A 90 -6.80 25.37 25.33
C LYS A 90 -6.48 26.57 24.43
N ILE A 91 -5.88 26.34 23.26
CA ILE A 91 -5.45 27.40 22.33
C ILE A 91 -6.51 27.64 21.27
N SER A 92 -6.94 26.59 20.56
CA SER A 92 -7.95 26.73 19.53
C SER A 92 -8.71 25.44 19.30
N ASN A 93 -10.02 25.58 19.09
CA ASN A 93 -10.91 24.50 18.66
C ASN A 93 -11.44 24.71 17.23
N SER A 94 -11.12 25.83 16.58
CA SER A 94 -11.53 26.13 15.19
C SER A 94 -10.49 27.06 14.53
N PRO A 95 -9.24 26.58 14.35
CA PRO A 95 -8.19 27.37 13.73
C PRO A 95 -8.51 27.64 12.26
N GLN A 96 -8.05 28.78 11.75
CA GLN A 96 -7.91 29.07 10.31
C GLN A 96 -6.49 28.78 9.83
N LEU A 97 -5.51 28.80 10.74
CA LEU A 97 -4.14 28.38 10.51
C LEU A 97 -3.68 27.47 11.66
N ILE A 98 -3.08 26.33 11.30
CA ILE A 98 -2.29 25.48 12.19
C ILE A 98 -0.82 25.70 11.82
N TYR A 99 -0.01 26.07 12.80
CA TYR A 99 1.44 26.23 12.65
C TYR A 99 2.15 25.31 13.63
N THR A 100 2.80 24.26 13.12
CA THR A 100 3.64 23.37 13.92
C THR A 100 5.10 23.79 13.71
N ALA A 101 5.71 24.37 14.75
CA ALA A 101 7.08 24.87 14.74
C ALA A 101 8.08 23.71 14.84
N ASP A 102 8.80 23.59 15.96
CA ASP A 102 9.67 22.44 16.26
C ASP A 102 9.01 21.55 17.34
N THR A 103 9.00 20.24 17.10
CA THR A 103 8.40 19.26 18.01
C THR A 103 9.42 18.36 18.71
N TYR A 104 10.71 18.49 18.44
CA TYR A 104 11.78 17.66 18.98
C TYR A 104 11.81 17.65 20.50
N GLY A 105 11.61 18.80 21.13
CA GLY A 105 11.55 18.93 22.58
C GLY A 105 12.81 19.46 23.24
N ILE A 106 12.84 19.35 24.57
CA ILE A 106 13.92 19.87 25.41
C ILE A 106 14.60 18.72 26.13
N ASP A 107 15.92 18.64 26.00
CA ASP A 107 16.75 17.66 26.70
C ASP A 107 17.06 18.13 28.13
N THR A 108 16.84 17.29 29.15
CA THR A 108 17.19 17.64 30.53
C THR A 108 18.03 16.53 31.18
N PRO A 109 19.18 16.85 31.79
CA PRO A 109 20.10 15.85 32.33
C PRO A 109 19.56 15.08 33.56
N HIS A 110 18.33 15.35 34.04
CA HIS A 110 17.81 14.84 35.32
C HIS A 110 16.39 14.23 35.24
N SER A 111 15.75 14.14 34.07
CA SER A 111 14.48 13.41 33.91
C SER A 111 14.66 12.10 33.13
N LYS A 112 14.00 11.02 33.57
CA LYS A 112 13.89 9.73 32.85
C LYS A 112 13.00 9.81 31.58
N GLY A 113 12.91 10.96 30.92
CA GLY A 113 12.10 11.15 29.72
C GLY A 113 12.36 12.49 29.05
N SER A 114 12.39 12.50 27.71
CA SER A 114 12.46 13.70 26.89
C SER A 114 11.08 14.38 26.81
N TYR A 115 11.01 15.69 27.04
CA TYR A 115 9.79 16.48 26.83
C TYR A 115 9.70 16.87 25.35
N GLY A 116 9.35 15.92 24.49
CA GLY A 116 9.42 16.10 23.04
C GLY A 116 8.62 15.06 22.24
N GLY A 117 8.62 15.24 20.92
CA GLY A 117 7.95 14.39 19.94
C GLY A 117 6.44 14.61 19.88
N LEU A 118 5.86 14.46 18.69
CA LEU A 118 4.40 14.50 18.54
C LEU A 118 3.80 13.18 19.06
N SER A 119 2.91 13.24 20.06
CA SER A 119 2.23 12.04 20.55
C SER A 119 1.08 11.63 19.63
N ASN A 120 0.65 10.36 19.71
CA ASN A 120 -0.53 9.87 18.98
C ASN A 120 -1.81 10.68 19.27
N GLN A 121 -1.99 11.14 20.51
CA GLN A 121 -3.15 11.93 20.91
C GLN A 121 -3.11 13.33 20.29
N GLU A 122 -1.95 13.98 20.28
CA GLU A 122 -1.77 15.31 19.67
C GLU A 122 -1.90 15.23 18.15
N TRP A 123 -1.27 14.23 17.52
CA TRP A 123 -1.41 13.99 16.08
C TRP A 123 -2.87 13.81 15.68
N THR A 124 -3.59 12.94 16.39
CA THR A 124 -5.03 12.75 16.20
C THR A 124 -5.78 14.09 16.31
N LYS A 125 -5.49 14.89 17.33
CA LYS A 125 -6.19 16.15 17.55
C LYS A 125 -5.92 17.16 16.44
N LEU A 126 -4.69 17.23 15.93
CA LEU A 126 -4.34 18.09 14.81
C LEU A 126 -5.06 17.64 13.52
N GLN A 127 -5.15 16.33 13.27
CA GLN A 127 -5.92 15.79 12.15
C GLN A 127 -7.41 16.15 12.27
N GLU A 128 -8.03 15.98 13.44
CA GLU A 128 -9.42 16.39 13.69
C GLU A 128 -9.64 17.86 13.32
N LEU A 129 -8.82 18.75 13.89
CA LEU A 129 -8.91 20.18 13.61
C LEU A 129 -8.74 20.48 12.12
N TYR A 130 -7.86 19.75 11.44
CA TYR A 130 -7.65 19.92 10.01
C TYR A 130 -8.87 19.50 9.18
N TYR A 131 -9.42 18.29 9.39
CA TYR A 131 -10.54 17.80 8.59
C TYR A 131 -11.88 18.47 8.93
N ASP A 132 -12.06 18.93 10.18
CA ASP A 132 -13.33 19.54 10.62
C ASP A 132 -13.46 21.00 10.18
N HIS A 133 -12.34 21.74 10.18
CA HIS A 133 -12.30 23.19 9.95
C HIS A 133 -11.58 23.60 8.68
N LEU A 134 -10.83 22.68 8.05
CA LEU A 134 -10.03 22.94 6.85
C LEU A 134 -9.12 24.19 6.99
N PRO A 135 -8.33 24.32 8.07
CA PRO A 135 -7.35 25.38 8.21
C PRO A 135 -6.22 25.20 7.21
N VAL A 136 -5.56 26.30 6.84
CA VAL A 136 -4.22 26.22 6.26
C VAL A 136 -3.29 25.58 7.30
N TRP A 137 -2.43 24.66 6.90
CA TRP A 137 -1.42 24.06 7.78
C TRP A 137 -0.02 24.47 7.33
N VAL A 138 0.84 24.88 8.25
CA VAL A 138 2.29 25.04 8.04
C VAL A 138 3.05 24.21 9.07
N SER A 139 3.98 23.39 8.62
CA SER A 139 4.88 22.59 9.47
C SER A 139 6.32 22.90 9.13
N GLU A 140 7.15 23.15 10.13
CA GLU A 140 8.57 23.43 9.95
C GLU A 140 9.46 22.24 10.31
N TYR A 141 10.76 22.43 10.09
CA TYR A 141 11.82 21.50 10.44
C TYR A 141 11.60 20.83 11.80
N ASN A 142 11.96 19.55 11.89
CA ASN A 142 11.91 18.80 13.15
C ASN A 142 10.49 18.53 13.71
N SER A 143 9.46 18.62 12.86
CA SER A 143 8.05 18.31 13.22
C SER A 143 7.72 16.80 13.30
N PHE A 144 8.60 15.91 12.84
CA PHE A 144 8.33 14.46 12.79
C PHE A 144 9.50 13.56 13.22
N ALA A 145 10.68 14.15 13.46
CA ALA A 145 11.87 13.40 13.85
C ALA A 145 11.74 12.81 15.27
N SER A 146 12.72 11.98 15.66
CA SER A 146 12.81 11.45 17.04
C SER A 146 12.79 12.63 18.03
N PRO A 147 12.01 12.59 19.12
CA PRO A 147 11.42 11.41 19.76
C PRO A 147 9.97 11.10 19.36
N THR A 148 9.48 11.63 18.23
CA THR A 148 8.15 11.27 17.67
C THR A 148 8.07 9.76 17.36
N PRO A 149 7.06 9.04 17.85
CA PRO A 149 6.85 7.62 17.53
C PRO A 149 6.75 7.38 16.02
N LYS A 150 7.28 6.23 15.56
CA LYS A 150 7.36 5.92 14.12
C LYS A 150 5.99 5.97 13.44
N ASN A 151 4.93 5.44 14.06
CA ASN A 151 3.58 5.49 13.49
C ASN A 151 3.04 6.93 13.33
N VAL A 152 3.32 7.82 14.28
CA VAL A 152 2.98 9.25 14.17
C VAL A 152 3.76 9.91 13.05
N ARG A 153 5.08 9.67 12.99
CA ARG A 153 5.96 10.18 11.94
C ARG A 153 5.46 9.79 10.55
N GLU A 154 5.22 8.50 10.32
CA GLU A 154 4.71 8.01 9.04
C GLU A 154 3.33 8.61 8.71
N GLY A 155 2.48 8.77 9.72
CA GLY A 155 1.19 9.46 9.58
C GLY A 155 1.34 10.91 9.11
N LEU A 156 2.25 11.67 9.72
CA LEU A 156 2.51 13.06 9.38
C LEU A 156 3.20 13.22 8.02
N LEU A 157 4.23 12.41 7.73
CA LEU A 157 4.89 12.38 6.42
C LEU A 157 3.91 12.03 5.30
N SER A 158 3.01 11.07 5.54
CA SER A 158 1.95 10.74 4.59
C SER A 158 0.94 11.87 4.45
N PHE A 159 0.54 12.53 5.55
CA PHE A 159 -0.35 13.68 5.48
C PHE A 159 0.24 14.81 4.65
N LEU A 160 1.53 15.10 4.80
CA LEU A 160 2.27 16.11 4.05
C LEU A 160 2.70 15.68 2.65
N ASN A 161 2.45 14.41 2.27
CA ASN A 161 2.81 13.82 0.98
C ASN A 161 4.33 13.88 0.64
N ILE A 162 5.17 13.64 1.65
CA ILE A 162 6.64 13.67 1.57
C ILE A 162 7.26 12.39 2.13
N ASN A 163 8.52 12.14 1.80
CA ASN A 163 9.36 11.12 2.44
C ASN A 163 10.60 11.79 3.05
N TRP A 164 10.96 11.41 4.27
CA TRP A 164 12.23 11.82 4.89
C TRP A 164 13.30 10.78 4.60
N THR A 165 14.50 11.21 4.22
CA THR A 165 15.61 10.28 3.94
C THR A 165 16.37 9.85 5.20
N GLY A 166 15.90 10.26 6.38
CA GLY A 166 16.60 10.08 7.66
C GLY A 166 17.75 11.05 7.89
N TRP A 167 18.06 11.92 6.92
CA TRP A 167 19.19 12.86 6.98
C TRP A 167 18.70 14.26 7.36
N ILE A 168 19.46 14.90 8.26
CA ILE A 168 19.47 16.35 8.46
C ILE A 168 20.83 16.91 8.05
N GLY A 169 20.87 18.18 7.65
CA GLY A 169 22.11 18.85 7.26
C GLY A 169 22.21 20.26 7.78
N ARG A 170 23.43 20.79 7.88
CA ARG A 170 23.71 22.20 8.16
C ARG A 170 25.01 22.66 7.48
N SER A 171 25.02 23.91 7.01
CA SER A 171 26.20 24.59 6.50
C SER A 171 27.00 25.22 7.64
N PHE A 172 28.32 25.09 7.61
CA PHE A 172 29.23 25.72 8.56
C PHE A 172 30.31 26.51 7.82
N GLU A 173 30.66 27.69 8.33
CA GLU A 173 31.77 28.49 7.81
C GLU A 173 33.14 27.90 8.16
N GLU A 174 33.22 27.19 9.28
CA GLU A 174 34.44 26.59 9.78
C GLU A 174 34.09 25.24 10.42
N LEU A 175 34.70 24.18 9.88
CA LEU A 175 34.54 22.80 10.34
C LEU A 175 35.49 22.42 11.48
N ASP A 176 36.47 23.27 11.80
CA ASP A 176 37.40 23.06 12.92
C ASP A 176 36.71 23.30 14.28
N PRO A 177 36.51 22.25 15.11
CA PRO A 177 35.84 22.37 16.41
C PRO A 177 36.61 23.21 17.43
N ALA A 178 37.89 23.51 17.20
CA ALA A 178 38.65 24.44 18.01
C ALA A 178 38.23 25.90 17.77
N LYS A 179 37.77 26.21 16.55
CA LYS A 179 37.35 27.55 16.13
C LYS A 179 35.83 27.72 16.10
N ASN A 180 35.07 26.64 15.91
CA ASN A 180 33.61 26.64 15.86
C ASN A 180 33.03 25.64 16.86
N LYS A 181 32.29 26.14 17.86
CA LYS A 181 31.64 25.30 18.89
C LYS A 181 30.20 24.90 18.56
N GLU A 182 29.70 25.27 17.38
CA GLU A 182 28.32 24.96 16.99
C GLU A 182 28.13 23.57 16.39
N ILE A 183 29.23 22.88 16.04
CA ILE A 183 29.18 21.49 15.58
C ILE A 183 28.94 20.59 16.79
N PRO A 184 27.89 19.75 16.81
CA PRO A 184 27.61 18.89 17.96
C PRO A 184 28.77 17.93 18.27
N ASP A 185 29.23 17.89 19.52
CA ASP A 185 30.26 16.94 19.99
C ASP A 185 29.87 15.47 19.78
N THR A 186 28.57 15.18 19.73
CA THR A 186 28.04 13.85 19.39
C THR A 186 28.29 13.50 17.93
N ALA A 187 28.14 14.44 17.00
CA ALA A 187 28.40 14.23 15.58
C ALA A 187 29.90 14.04 15.30
N ILE A 188 30.77 14.79 16.00
CA ILE A 188 32.22 14.63 15.91
C ILE A 188 32.62 13.21 16.35
N ARG A 189 32.17 12.78 17.54
CA ARG A 189 32.48 11.43 18.05
C ARG A 189 31.92 10.31 17.17
N ALA A 190 30.71 10.49 16.62
CA ALA A 190 30.10 9.54 15.71
C ALA A 190 30.93 9.41 14.41
N TYR A 191 31.35 10.53 13.83
CA TYR A 191 32.24 10.56 12.67
C TYR A 191 33.58 9.86 12.96
N GLU A 192 34.22 10.16 14.09
CA GLU A 192 35.51 9.55 14.46
C GLU A 192 35.41 8.04 14.66
N ALA A 193 34.31 7.56 15.25
CA ALA A 193 34.03 6.14 15.39
C ALA A 193 33.74 5.46 14.04
N GLN A 194 32.99 6.13 13.16
CA GLN A 194 32.66 5.64 11.81
C GLN A 194 33.93 5.50 10.94
N GLU A 195 34.75 6.56 10.87
CA GLU A 195 35.92 6.63 9.99
C GLU A 195 37.19 6.02 10.62
N LYS A 196 37.16 5.72 11.92
CA LYS A 196 38.31 5.25 12.71
C LYS A 196 39.52 6.20 12.62
N GLN A 197 39.25 7.50 12.55
CA GLN A 197 40.23 8.58 12.42
C GLN A 197 39.75 9.81 13.21
N PRO A 198 40.65 10.61 13.80
CA PRO A 198 40.26 11.84 14.49
C PRO A 198 39.68 12.88 13.53
N TRP A 199 38.81 13.75 14.04
CA TRP A 199 38.25 14.85 13.26
C TRP A 199 39.34 15.86 12.92
N ASN A 200 39.74 15.89 11.64
CA ASN A 200 40.72 16.83 11.12
C ASN A 200 40.15 17.60 9.92
N LYS A 201 38.92 18.11 10.07
CA LYS A 201 38.24 18.92 9.05
C LYS A 201 38.34 20.40 9.43
N SER A 202 38.56 21.25 8.44
CA SER A 202 38.67 22.71 8.60
C SER A 202 38.17 23.41 7.34
N GLY A 203 37.92 24.71 7.45
CA GLY A 203 37.32 25.51 6.39
C GLY A 203 35.81 25.32 6.26
N PRO A 204 35.18 25.95 5.26
CA PRO A 204 33.73 25.89 5.08
C PRO A 204 33.27 24.54 4.55
N GLY A 205 32.06 24.12 4.95
CA GLY A 205 31.49 22.86 4.50
C GLY A 205 30.09 22.57 5.02
N PHE A 206 29.62 21.34 4.79
CA PHE A 206 28.35 20.84 5.30
C PHE A 206 28.56 19.61 6.17
N VAL A 207 27.79 19.50 7.25
CA VAL A 207 27.71 18.28 8.06
C VAL A 207 26.29 17.74 7.95
N PHE A 208 26.20 16.46 7.60
CA PHE A 208 24.96 15.70 7.56
C PHE A 208 24.97 14.65 8.66
N ILE A 209 23.84 14.49 9.33
CA ILE A 209 23.63 13.53 10.41
C ILE A 209 22.41 12.69 10.03
N HIS A 210 22.57 11.37 10.03
CA HIS A 210 21.48 10.43 9.80
C HIS A 210 20.86 9.97 11.12
N GLU A 211 19.59 9.58 11.10
CA GLU A 211 18.88 9.11 12.30
C GLU A 211 19.47 7.84 12.94
N ASP A 212 20.26 7.05 12.19
CA ASP A 212 20.99 5.89 12.70
C ASP A 212 22.37 6.23 13.29
N GLY A 213 22.76 7.51 13.29
CA GLY A 213 24.02 8.02 13.81
C GLY A 213 25.15 8.14 12.79
N GLN A 214 24.94 7.81 11.50
CA GLN A 214 25.94 8.08 10.46
C GLN A 214 26.18 9.58 10.27
N VAL A 215 27.43 9.95 10.00
CA VAL A 215 27.83 11.35 9.77
C VAL A 215 28.59 11.47 8.45
N VAL A 216 28.15 12.41 7.61
CA VAL A 216 28.74 12.69 6.30
C VAL A 216 29.16 14.16 6.25
N VAL A 217 30.40 14.41 5.86
CA VAL A 217 30.97 15.77 5.80
C VAL A 217 31.33 16.14 4.37
N LEU A 218 30.84 17.28 3.89
CA LEU A 218 31.31 17.92 2.66
C LEU A 218 32.29 19.04 2.98
N GLU A 219 33.57 18.79 2.73
CA GLU A 219 34.64 19.79 2.72
C GLU A 219 34.63 20.67 1.46
N GLU A 220 35.40 21.76 1.46
CA GLU A 220 35.56 22.71 0.35
C GLU A 220 35.86 22.04 -1.01
N ARG A 221 36.67 20.96 -1.04
CA ARG A 221 36.97 20.23 -2.29
C ARG A 221 35.72 19.61 -2.98
N HIS A 222 34.66 19.37 -2.22
CA HIS A 222 33.41 18.82 -2.73
C HIS A 222 32.47 19.90 -3.27
N LEU A 223 32.79 21.18 -3.06
CA LEU A 223 31.90 22.32 -3.28
C LEU A 223 32.52 23.27 -4.32
N LYS A 224 31.70 23.76 -5.25
CA LYS A 224 32.05 24.93 -6.08
C LYS A 224 31.67 26.25 -5.40
N SER A 225 30.69 26.19 -4.49
CA SER A 225 30.25 27.27 -3.62
C SER A 225 29.77 26.67 -2.29
N ASN A 226 30.04 27.33 -1.17
CA ASN A 226 29.59 26.92 0.16
C ASN A 226 28.17 27.41 0.52
N GLN A 227 27.42 27.89 -0.49
CA GLN A 227 26.08 28.42 -0.29
C GLN A 227 25.01 27.36 -0.56
N LEU A 228 24.01 27.34 0.33
CA LEU A 228 22.76 26.64 0.14
C LEU A 228 21.66 27.70 0.02
N THR A 229 20.87 27.66 -1.05
CA THR A 229 19.77 28.61 -1.30
C THR A 229 18.49 27.86 -1.62
N LEU A 230 17.35 28.54 -1.59
CA LEU A 230 16.07 28.03 -2.05
C LEU A 230 15.81 28.54 -3.45
N LYS A 231 15.62 27.63 -4.39
CA LYS A 231 15.23 27.93 -5.76
C LYS A 231 13.76 27.59 -5.98
N PHE A 232 12.96 28.61 -6.22
CA PHE A 232 11.51 28.46 -6.39
C PHE A 232 11.19 27.86 -7.76
N THR A 233 10.26 26.90 -7.75
CA THR A 233 9.71 26.27 -8.95
C THR A 233 8.81 27.24 -9.71
N THR A 234 8.32 26.86 -10.89
CA THR A 234 7.37 27.69 -11.65
C THR A 234 6.09 27.95 -10.86
N SER A 235 5.58 26.96 -10.12
CA SER A 235 4.43 27.13 -9.22
C SER A 235 4.76 28.06 -8.06
N GLY A 236 5.90 27.84 -7.37
CA GLY A 236 6.32 28.69 -6.25
C GLY A 236 6.55 30.14 -6.64
N LYS A 237 7.16 30.40 -7.82
CA LYS A 237 7.33 31.76 -8.37
C LYS A 237 5.99 32.45 -8.62
N LYS A 238 5.01 31.71 -9.16
CA LYS A 238 3.68 32.23 -9.46
C LYS A 238 2.91 32.58 -8.18
N GLU A 239 3.05 31.75 -7.15
CA GLU A 239 2.31 31.88 -5.89
C GLU A 239 2.91 32.95 -4.98
N PHE A 240 4.24 32.96 -4.80
CA PHE A 240 4.91 33.80 -3.80
C PHE A 240 5.69 34.98 -4.39
N ASN A 241 5.82 35.07 -5.71
CA ASN A 241 6.66 36.06 -6.39
C ASN A 241 8.13 36.08 -5.89
N LEU A 242 8.63 34.92 -5.47
CA LEU A 242 10.02 34.69 -5.06
C LEU A 242 10.74 33.85 -6.12
N LYS A 243 11.96 34.22 -6.49
CA LYS A 243 12.76 33.48 -7.49
C LYS A 243 13.81 32.58 -6.85
N GLU A 244 14.58 33.16 -5.95
CA GLU A 244 15.70 32.55 -5.24
C GLU A 244 15.84 33.24 -3.89
N SER A 245 16.27 32.52 -2.86
CA SER A 245 16.53 33.08 -1.54
C SER A 245 17.99 33.54 -1.38
N PRO A 246 18.27 34.37 -0.36
CA PRO A 246 19.61 34.45 0.21
C PRO A 246 20.13 33.09 0.70
N ARG A 247 21.42 33.06 1.06
CA ARG A 247 22.03 31.88 1.71
C ARG A 247 21.24 31.46 2.96
N TYR A 248 20.97 30.17 3.08
CA TYR A 248 20.40 29.52 4.26
C TYR A 248 21.50 28.81 5.05
N ASN A 249 21.63 29.15 6.34
CA ASN A 249 22.78 28.78 7.18
C ASN A 249 22.43 27.84 8.35
N TYR A 250 21.18 27.41 8.45
CA TYR A 250 20.70 26.64 9.60
C TYR A 250 20.37 25.19 9.25
N TRP A 251 19.85 24.44 10.22
CA TRP A 251 19.51 23.04 10.05
C TRP A 251 18.37 22.84 9.05
N PHE A 252 18.43 21.76 8.28
CA PHE A 252 17.40 21.38 7.33
C PHE A 252 17.22 19.86 7.26
N ASP A 253 15.99 19.45 6.93
CA ASP A 253 15.62 18.08 6.65
C ASP A 253 15.90 17.77 5.17
N VAL A 254 16.45 16.58 4.90
CA VAL A 254 16.58 16.08 3.53
C VAL A 254 15.32 15.28 3.19
N ILE A 255 14.41 15.91 2.44
CA ILE A 255 13.13 15.32 2.06
C ILE A 255 12.99 15.13 0.55
N THR A 256 12.25 14.10 0.17
CA THR A 256 11.84 13.86 -1.23
C THR A 256 10.32 13.95 -1.34
N PRO A 257 9.79 14.66 -2.35
CA PRO A 257 8.35 14.74 -2.55
C PRO A 257 7.82 13.40 -3.08
N ARG A 258 6.61 13.00 -2.67
CA ARG A 258 5.91 11.89 -3.34
C ARG A 258 5.30 12.33 -4.67
N ASN A 259 5.07 13.63 -4.84
CA ASN A 259 4.60 14.26 -6.08
C ASN A 259 5.42 15.53 -6.38
N GLU A 260 6.23 15.48 -7.45
CA GLU A 260 7.06 16.61 -7.89
C GLU A 260 6.28 17.89 -8.21
N LYS A 261 4.98 17.79 -8.52
CA LYS A 261 4.13 18.96 -8.78
C LYS A 261 3.81 19.78 -7.52
N GLU A 262 3.99 19.18 -6.35
CA GLU A 262 3.72 19.81 -5.03
C GLU A 262 4.95 20.55 -4.48
N VAL A 263 6.07 20.54 -5.19
CA VAL A 263 7.29 21.26 -4.77
C VAL A 263 7.18 22.75 -5.10
N ILE A 264 7.28 23.59 -4.08
CA ILE A 264 7.29 25.05 -4.19
C ILE A 264 8.73 25.57 -4.36
N ALA A 265 9.67 25.01 -3.62
CA ALA A 265 11.09 25.35 -3.72
C ALA A 265 11.97 24.13 -3.46
N ASN A 266 13.12 24.08 -4.11
CA ASN A 266 14.16 23.08 -3.85
C ASN A 266 15.37 23.76 -3.21
N TYR A 267 16.12 23.01 -2.40
CA TYR A 267 17.46 23.44 -2.04
C TYR A 267 18.37 23.39 -3.27
N GLU A 268 19.13 24.46 -3.47
CA GLU A 268 20.11 24.61 -4.55
C GLU A 268 21.48 24.92 -3.93
N TRP A 269 22.47 24.20 -4.41
CA TRP A 269 23.87 24.28 -4.03
C TRP A 269 24.73 23.86 -5.22
N SER A 270 26.02 24.19 -5.18
CA SER A 270 26.94 23.89 -6.29
C SER A 270 28.00 22.88 -5.87
N LEU A 271 27.87 21.65 -6.35
CA LEU A 271 28.79 20.55 -6.05
C LEU A 271 29.86 20.38 -7.15
N THR A 272 31.02 19.85 -6.77
CA THR A 272 31.99 19.27 -7.72
C THR A 272 31.57 17.83 -8.08
N ASN A 273 32.10 17.29 -9.18
CA ASN A 273 31.85 15.88 -9.54
C ASN A 273 32.29 14.89 -8.43
N GLU A 274 33.22 15.31 -7.57
CA GLU A 274 33.62 14.54 -6.39
C GLU A 274 32.53 14.59 -5.31
N GLY A 275 31.97 15.77 -5.05
CA GLY A 275 30.85 15.96 -4.12
C GLY A 275 29.58 15.21 -4.51
N GLU A 276 29.19 15.28 -5.78
CA GLU A 276 28.04 14.51 -6.33
C GLU A 276 28.19 13.01 -6.06
N LYS A 277 29.36 12.44 -6.41
CA LYS A 277 29.67 11.04 -6.12
C LYS A 277 29.77 10.73 -4.63
N TRP A 278 30.13 11.70 -3.81
CA TRP A 278 30.21 11.53 -2.35
C TRP A 278 28.82 11.41 -1.74
N LEU A 279 27.89 12.29 -2.11
CA LEU A 279 26.50 12.23 -1.66
C LEU A 279 25.81 10.95 -2.13
N HIS A 280 25.94 10.61 -3.42
CA HIS A 280 25.36 9.38 -3.97
C HIS A 280 25.85 8.11 -3.28
N ARG A 281 27.10 8.08 -2.81
CA ARG A 281 27.64 6.93 -2.06
C ARG A 281 26.98 6.75 -0.69
N HIS A 282 26.48 7.82 -0.09
CA HIS A 282 25.85 7.82 1.24
C HIS A 282 24.32 7.93 1.18
N GLY A 283 23.72 7.83 -0.02
CA GLY A 283 22.27 7.84 -0.18
C GLY A 283 21.61 9.21 0.00
N ILE A 284 22.38 10.31 -0.02
CA ILE A 284 21.84 11.68 0.04
C ILE A 284 21.54 12.15 -1.40
N PRO A 285 20.30 12.58 -1.72
CA PRO A 285 19.95 13.07 -3.05
C PRO A 285 20.67 14.40 -3.36
N GLU A 286 21.08 14.58 -4.61
CA GLU A 286 21.72 15.83 -5.08
C GLU A 286 20.76 17.03 -5.05
N LYS A 287 19.46 16.75 -5.23
CA LYS A 287 18.38 17.73 -5.22
C LYS A 287 17.25 17.20 -4.33
N PHE A 288 16.82 18.03 -3.38
CA PHE A 288 15.76 17.72 -2.44
C PHE A 288 14.89 18.95 -2.18
N ALA A 289 13.65 18.71 -1.75
CA ALA A 289 12.65 19.76 -1.60
C ALA A 289 12.96 20.61 -0.34
N ALA A 290 12.80 21.92 -0.47
CA ALA A 290 12.91 22.88 0.63
C ALA A 290 11.52 23.29 1.14
N ILE A 291 10.58 23.47 0.22
CA ILE A 291 9.18 23.77 0.54
C ILE A 291 8.27 22.89 -0.32
N THR A 292 7.32 22.22 0.32
CA THR A 292 6.25 21.46 -0.35
C THR A 292 4.88 22.01 0.06
N LYS A 293 3.91 21.93 -0.86
CA LYS A 293 2.50 22.30 -0.64
C LYS A 293 1.63 21.16 -1.15
N THR A 294 0.98 20.45 -0.22
CA THR A 294 -0.05 19.48 -0.54
C THR A 294 -1.43 20.06 -0.27
N GLU A 295 -2.47 19.59 -0.95
CA GLU A 295 -3.84 20.11 -0.79
C GLU A 295 -4.82 18.97 -0.50
N LYS A 296 -5.58 19.10 0.59
CA LYS A 296 -6.67 18.16 0.92
C LYS A 296 -7.95 18.94 1.16
N ASN A 297 -9.01 18.57 0.42
CA ASN A 297 -10.34 19.19 0.50
C ASN A 297 -10.32 20.71 0.26
N GLY A 298 -9.45 21.15 -0.64
CA GLY A 298 -9.26 22.57 -0.96
C GLY A 298 -8.45 23.35 0.09
N SER A 299 -7.98 22.70 1.16
CA SER A 299 -7.10 23.35 2.15
C SER A 299 -5.63 22.94 1.95
N PRO A 300 -4.69 23.91 1.90
CA PRO A 300 -3.28 23.62 1.74
C PRO A 300 -2.60 23.24 3.06
N ALA A 301 -1.66 22.29 2.97
CA ALA A 301 -0.69 21.97 4.01
C ALA A 301 0.73 22.15 3.44
N PHE A 302 1.48 23.05 4.05
CA PHE A 302 2.85 23.38 3.71
C PHE A 302 3.82 22.68 4.66
N TYR A 303 4.92 22.19 4.11
CA TYR A 303 6.07 21.76 4.92
C TYR A 303 7.33 22.50 4.50
N PHE A 304 7.98 23.10 5.47
CA PHE A 304 9.24 23.82 5.37
C PHE A 304 10.35 22.92 5.91
N ALA A 305 11.22 22.45 5.03
CA ALA A 305 12.30 21.53 5.38
C ALA A 305 13.49 22.23 6.06
N GLY A 306 13.29 23.42 6.60
CA GLY A 306 14.28 24.14 7.39
C GLY A 306 13.57 25.01 8.42
N ASP A 307 14.30 25.35 9.47
CA ASP A 307 13.86 26.28 10.50
C ASP A 307 14.00 27.72 9.97
N TYR A 308 13.01 28.10 9.15
CA TYR A 308 13.01 29.35 8.41
C TYR A 308 12.58 30.55 9.25
N ASN A 309 11.89 30.29 10.36
CA ASN A 309 11.47 31.30 11.31
C ASN A 309 12.62 31.79 12.22
N ASP A 310 13.65 30.99 12.45
CA ASP A 310 14.72 31.32 13.39
C ASP A 310 15.50 32.58 13.02
N THR A 311 15.41 33.59 13.90
CA THR A 311 16.22 34.80 13.85
C THR A 311 16.44 35.42 15.24
N ASN A 312 17.68 35.86 15.50
CA ASN A 312 18.09 36.51 16.76
C ASN A 312 17.91 38.04 16.76
N HIS A 313 17.43 38.64 15.66
CA HIS A 313 17.49 40.09 15.43
C HIS A 313 16.14 40.71 15.01
N LEU A 314 15.06 40.31 15.66
CA LEU A 314 13.74 40.93 15.47
C LEU A 314 13.68 42.33 16.11
N PRO A 315 13.26 43.38 15.37
CA PRO A 315 13.06 44.70 15.94
C PRO A 315 11.97 44.69 17.02
N SER A 316 12.22 45.33 18.16
CA SER A 316 11.21 45.51 19.21
C SER A 316 10.00 46.34 18.75
N PHE A 317 10.15 47.11 17.67
CA PHE A 317 9.10 47.88 17.04
C PHE A 317 8.62 47.21 15.74
N TYR A 318 7.34 46.89 15.65
CA TYR A 318 6.69 46.35 14.45
C TYR A 318 5.66 47.31 13.82
N LYS A 319 5.37 48.44 14.48
CA LYS A 319 4.26 49.36 14.12
C LYS A 319 4.60 50.34 12.99
N THR A 320 5.27 49.87 11.93
CA THR A 320 5.79 50.71 10.84
C THR A 320 5.51 50.08 9.47
N ALA A 321 4.64 50.68 8.65
CA ALA A 321 4.33 50.17 7.32
C ALA A 321 5.58 50.12 6.43
N GLY A 322 5.74 49.06 5.62
CA GLY A 322 6.90 48.90 4.73
C GLY A 322 8.20 48.44 5.39
N LEU A 323 8.22 48.23 6.71
CA LEU A 323 9.41 47.77 7.45
C LEU A 323 10.01 46.46 6.89
N ILE A 324 9.20 45.49 6.48
CA ILE A 324 9.70 44.24 5.85
C ILE A 324 10.47 44.56 4.57
N LYS A 325 9.92 45.40 3.67
CA LYS A 325 10.59 45.81 2.43
C LYS A 325 11.87 46.61 2.69
N MET A 326 11.88 47.43 3.73
CA MET A 326 13.08 48.16 4.14
C MET A 326 14.15 47.17 4.61
N LYS A 327 13.81 46.26 5.52
CA LYS A 327 14.72 45.22 6.01
C LYS A 327 15.22 44.32 4.88
N SER A 328 14.36 43.90 3.96
CA SER A 328 14.76 43.06 2.81
C SER A 328 15.78 43.77 1.91
N LEU A 329 15.68 45.10 1.73
CA LEU A 329 16.61 45.88 0.91
C LEU A 329 17.94 46.22 1.58
N PHE A 330 17.96 46.35 2.93
CA PHE A 330 19.12 46.85 3.67
C PHE A 330 19.84 45.80 4.52
N THR A 331 19.22 44.65 4.79
CA THR A 331 19.88 43.53 5.46
C THR A 331 20.82 42.85 4.47
N LYS A 332 22.12 42.93 4.75
CA LYS A 332 23.14 42.23 3.96
C LYS A 332 23.18 40.76 4.33
N GLU A 333 23.52 39.91 3.37
CA GLU A 333 23.82 38.52 3.66
C GLU A 333 25.02 38.42 4.60
N ASN A 334 24.82 37.66 5.67
CA ASN A 334 25.83 37.29 6.63
C ASN A 334 25.84 35.78 6.69
N SER A 335 27.02 35.19 6.80
CA SER A 335 27.18 33.74 6.87
C SER A 335 26.95 33.20 8.29
N ALA A 336 26.97 34.07 9.31
CA ALA A 336 26.75 33.73 10.72
C ALA A 336 25.29 33.88 11.21
N ASP A 337 24.40 34.48 10.41
CA ASP A 337 22.99 34.65 10.78
C ASP A 337 22.02 34.31 9.63
N SER A 338 20.76 34.11 9.99
CA SER A 338 19.65 33.88 9.06
C SER A 338 18.79 35.15 8.84
N GLU A 339 19.25 36.36 9.23
CA GLU A 339 18.44 37.58 9.18
C GLU A 339 18.08 37.95 7.72
N ALA A 340 19.04 37.86 6.80
CA ALA A 340 18.79 38.12 5.38
C ALA A 340 17.74 37.15 4.82
N PHE A 341 17.83 35.88 5.20
CA PHE A 341 16.89 34.84 4.78
C PHE A 341 15.48 35.09 5.33
N TYR A 342 15.37 35.46 6.61
CA TYR A 342 14.10 35.78 7.26
C TYR A 342 13.35 36.89 6.52
N TRP A 343 14.01 38.02 6.24
CA TRP A 343 13.33 39.18 5.61
C TRP A 343 13.08 39.05 4.11
N ASN A 344 13.94 38.33 3.37
CA ASN A 344 13.82 38.20 1.92
C ASN A 344 13.03 36.96 1.47
N THR A 345 12.91 35.95 2.33
CA THR A 345 12.28 34.67 1.99
C THR A 345 11.13 34.33 2.92
N TYR A 346 11.39 34.12 4.21
CA TYR A 346 10.38 33.64 5.16
C TYR A 346 9.23 34.65 5.35
N ALA A 347 9.54 35.92 5.61
CA ALA A 347 8.52 36.93 5.86
C ALA A 347 7.59 37.15 4.64
N PRO A 348 8.07 37.33 3.40
CA PRO A 348 7.20 37.42 2.22
C PRO A 348 6.38 36.13 1.95
N LEU A 349 6.97 34.96 2.19
CA LEU A 349 6.30 33.66 2.07
C LEU A 349 5.14 33.58 3.07
N MET A 350 5.41 33.83 4.34
CA MET A 350 4.40 33.79 5.40
C MET A 350 3.38 34.92 5.28
N GLU A 351 3.72 36.11 4.76
CA GLU A 351 2.71 37.13 4.47
C GLU A 351 1.64 36.60 3.51
N THR A 352 2.05 35.85 2.48
CA THR A 352 1.13 35.24 1.50
C THR A 352 0.28 34.15 2.16
N ILE A 353 0.90 33.26 2.93
CA ILE A 353 0.20 32.16 3.62
C ILE A 353 -0.79 32.68 4.68
N LEU A 354 -0.40 33.72 5.43
CA LEU A 354 -1.28 34.36 6.43
C LEU A 354 -2.46 35.07 5.76
N ASP A 355 -2.22 35.75 4.64
CA ASP A 355 -3.29 36.38 3.85
C ASP A 355 -4.22 35.31 3.22
N GLU A 356 -3.69 34.15 2.79
CA GLU A 356 -4.48 32.98 2.37
C GLU A 356 -5.30 32.43 3.53
N ALA A 357 -4.71 32.12 4.69
CA ALA A 357 -5.42 31.57 5.85
C ALA A 357 -6.53 32.51 6.37
N ALA A 358 -6.27 33.81 6.42
CA ALA A 358 -7.26 34.79 6.88
C ALA A 358 -8.44 34.96 5.92
N SER A 359 -8.22 34.73 4.62
CA SER A 359 -9.26 34.77 3.59
C SER A 359 -9.86 33.40 3.29
N HIS A 360 -9.24 32.33 3.81
CA HIS A 360 -9.67 30.96 3.62
C HIS A 360 -11.04 30.75 4.24
N SER A 361 -12.06 30.77 3.39
CA SER A 361 -13.41 30.36 3.70
C SER A 361 -13.64 29.07 2.93
N PRO A 362 -13.33 27.90 3.49
CA PRO A 362 -13.55 26.65 2.79
C PRO A 362 -15.04 26.58 2.48
N LYS A 363 -15.39 26.61 1.18
CA LYS A 363 -16.72 26.20 0.77
C LYS A 363 -16.76 24.70 1.07
N LYS A 364 -17.31 24.30 2.23
CA LYS A 364 -17.89 22.96 2.33
C LYS A 364 -18.88 22.92 1.18
N GLN A 365 -18.53 22.23 0.09
CA GLN A 365 -19.50 21.93 -0.95
C GLN A 365 -20.71 21.37 -0.23
N GLU A 366 -21.90 21.90 -0.51
CA GLU A 366 -23.15 21.22 -0.14
C GLU A 366 -23.15 19.91 -0.93
N THR A 367 -22.49 18.89 -0.39
CA THR A 367 -22.55 17.57 -0.98
C THR A 367 -23.96 17.04 -0.80
N ALA A 368 -24.38 16.18 -1.73
CA ALA A 368 -25.55 15.37 -1.53
C ALA A 368 -25.30 14.50 -0.29
N LYS A 369 -25.76 14.96 0.88
CA LYS A 369 -25.78 14.16 2.09
C LYS A 369 -26.57 12.91 1.76
N VAL A 370 -26.03 11.73 2.07
CA VAL A 370 -26.83 10.51 2.01
C VAL A 370 -28.02 10.74 2.91
N GLU A 371 -29.21 10.67 2.32
CA GLU A 371 -30.43 10.95 3.02
C GLU A 371 -30.72 9.80 3.98
N GLN A 372 -31.34 10.14 5.11
CA GLN A 372 -31.79 9.17 6.10
C GLN A 372 -33.26 9.40 6.40
N GLU A 373 -34.00 8.32 6.62
CA GLU A 373 -35.37 8.34 7.11
C GLU A 373 -35.41 7.80 8.54
N LYS A 374 -36.23 8.41 9.41
CA LYS A 374 -36.50 7.88 10.74
C LYS A 374 -37.75 7.01 10.73
N VAL A 375 -37.59 5.71 11.01
CA VAL A 375 -38.68 4.74 11.16
C VAL A 375 -38.71 4.30 12.62
N ASP A 376 -39.81 4.56 13.33
CA ASP A 376 -39.99 4.25 14.75
C ASP A 376 -38.84 4.75 15.65
N GLY A 377 -38.30 5.92 15.33
CA GLY A 377 -37.18 6.54 16.07
C GLY A 377 -35.78 6.09 15.64
N ILE A 378 -35.66 5.11 14.75
CA ILE A 378 -34.40 4.60 14.20
C ILE A 378 -34.10 5.23 12.85
N SER A 379 -32.89 5.76 12.66
CA SER A 379 -32.42 6.29 11.37
C SER A 379 -31.94 5.17 10.45
N ILE A 380 -32.39 5.17 9.19
CA ILE A 380 -31.95 4.26 8.15
C ILE A 380 -31.65 5.03 6.85
N ASN A 381 -30.56 4.67 6.16
CA ASN A 381 -30.17 5.20 4.83
C ASN A 381 -30.28 4.14 3.71
N ALA A 382 -30.32 2.86 4.09
CA ALA A 382 -30.42 1.71 3.23
C ALA A 382 -31.37 0.68 3.83
N LYS A 383 -32.15 0.02 2.99
CA LYS A 383 -33.01 -1.08 3.40
C LYS A 383 -33.12 -2.17 2.33
N LEU A 384 -33.66 -3.31 2.72
CA LEU A 384 -34.13 -4.33 1.79
C LEU A 384 -35.63 -4.23 1.59
N GLU A 385 -36.05 -4.27 0.33
CA GLU A 385 -37.47 -4.31 -0.06
C GLU A 385 -37.61 -5.26 -1.26
N GLY A 386 -38.48 -6.26 -1.13
CA GLY A 386 -38.59 -7.33 -2.13
C GLY A 386 -37.26 -8.09 -2.27
N ASP A 387 -36.70 -8.11 -3.48
CA ASP A 387 -35.47 -8.81 -3.83
C ASP A 387 -34.25 -7.87 -3.99
N ARG A 388 -34.32 -6.62 -3.51
CA ARG A 388 -33.31 -5.58 -3.79
C ARG A 388 -32.92 -4.74 -2.58
N PHE A 389 -31.69 -4.23 -2.62
CA PHE A 389 -31.28 -3.08 -1.83
C PHE A 389 -31.96 -1.82 -2.35
N GLN A 390 -32.38 -0.95 -1.43
CA GLN A 390 -32.85 0.38 -1.72
C GLN A 390 -32.05 1.40 -0.91
N ILE A 391 -31.76 2.53 -1.53
CA ILE A 391 -31.15 3.70 -0.90
C ILE A 391 -32.13 4.87 -0.94
N LEU A 392 -32.00 5.79 0.02
CA LEU A 392 -32.81 6.99 0.03
C LEU A 392 -32.19 8.07 -0.88
N LYS A 393 -32.98 8.56 -1.84
CA LYS A 393 -32.57 9.61 -2.77
C LYS A 393 -33.74 10.56 -3.06
N ASN A 394 -33.57 11.85 -2.79
CA ASN A 394 -34.58 12.89 -2.96
C ASN A 394 -35.92 12.55 -2.25
N GLY A 395 -35.84 12.04 -1.03
CA GLY A 395 -36.96 11.61 -0.17
C GLY A 395 -37.65 10.32 -0.62
N LYS A 396 -37.06 9.57 -1.56
CA LYS A 396 -37.65 8.35 -2.11
C LYS A 396 -36.69 7.18 -2.05
N TRP A 397 -37.20 6.02 -1.66
CA TRP A 397 -36.46 4.77 -1.73
C TRP A 397 -36.32 4.33 -3.19
N VAL A 398 -35.08 4.17 -3.65
CA VAL A 398 -34.76 3.77 -5.02
C VAL A 398 -33.96 2.47 -5.00
N PRO A 399 -34.34 1.45 -5.80
CA PRO A 399 -33.55 0.23 -5.94
C PRO A 399 -32.13 0.51 -6.41
N MET A 400 -31.17 -0.23 -5.84
CA MET A 400 -29.76 -0.16 -6.20
C MET A 400 -29.22 -1.56 -6.50
N THR A 401 -28.67 -1.73 -7.69
CA THR A 401 -27.87 -2.91 -8.02
C THR A 401 -26.48 -2.75 -7.43
N ILE A 402 -26.03 -3.74 -6.65
CA ILE A 402 -24.71 -3.70 -6.03
C ILE A 402 -23.64 -4.05 -7.08
N LYS A 403 -22.73 -3.10 -7.32
CA LYS A 403 -21.57 -3.21 -8.20
C LYS A 403 -20.34 -2.82 -7.40
N GLY A 404 -19.67 -3.78 -6.79
CA GLY A 404 -18.58 -3.43 -5.88
C GLY A 404 -17.33 -4.25 -6.05
N VAL A 405 -16.38 -3.94 -5.18
CA VAL A 405 -15.11 -4.63 -5.06
C VAL A 405 -14.83 -4.93 -3.59
N ASN A 406 -14.19 -6.07 -3.34
CA ASN A 406 -13.61 -6.39 -2.05
C ASN A 406 -12.22 -5.73 -1.92
N MET A 407 -11.86 -5.28 -0.72
CA MET A 407 -10.58 -4.65 -0.44
C MET A 407 -9.99 -5.22 0.85
N GLY A 408 -8.80 -5.81 0.72
CA GLY A 408 -7.97 -6.24 1.86
C GLY A 408 -6.99 -5.16 2.31
N MET A 409 -6.12 -5.52 3.24
CA MET A 409 -5.07 -4.64 3.77
C MET A 409 -3.66 -4.96 3.22
N GLY A 410 -3.56 -5.87 2.24
CA GLY A 410 -2.28 -6.23 1.63
C GLY A 410 -1.71 -5.12 0.74
N LYS A 411 -0.39 -4.92 0.88
CA LYS A 411 0.45 -4.03 0.08
C LYS A 411 1.87 -4.63 -0.01
N PRO A 412 2.60 -4.44 -1.12
CA PRO A 412 4.00 -4.89 -1.21
C PRO A 412 4.87 -4.34 -0.07
N GLY A 413 5.69 -5.20 0.52
CA GLY A 413 6.64 -4.86 1.58
C GLY A 413 6.08 -4.84 2.99
N ALA A 414 4.80 -5.17 3.19
CA ALA A 414 4.15 -5.15 4.50
C ALA A 414 3.16 -6.32 4.68
N TRP A 415 3.08 -6.84 5.90
CA TRP A 415 2.01 -7.74 6.30
C TRP A 415 0.69 -6.98 6.48
N PRO A 416 -0.48 -7.60 6.21
CA PRO A 416 -1.78 -6.96 6.44
C PRO A 416 -1.92 -6.39 7.85
N GLY A 417 -1.45 -7.13 8.86
CA GLY A 417 -1.50 -6.72 10.25
C GLY A 417 -0.66 -5.48 10.62
N GLU A 418 0.23 -5.02 9.73
CA GLU A 418 0.96 -3.74 9.88
C GLU A 418 0.12 -2.53 9.46
N ALA A 419 -1.02 -2.74 8.80
CA ALA A 419 -1.94 -1.69 8.35
C ALA A 419 -1.25 -0.57 7.52
N ALA A 420 -0.31 -0.95 6.65
CA ALA A 420 0.64 -0.05 5.99
C ALA A 420 0.09 0.76 4.80
N ILE A 421 -1.16 0.56 4.40
CA ILE A 421 -1.79 1.36 3.34
C ILE A 421 -2.12 2.75 3.89
N THR A 422 -1.62 3.77 3.22
CA THR A 422 -1.79 5.17 3.63
C THR A 422 -3.16 5.72 3.22
N GLU A 423 -3.57 6.82 3.86
CA GLU A 423 -4.83 7.50 3.52
C GLU A 423 -4.87 7.96 2.05
N ASP A 424 -3.77 8.48 1.51
CA ASP A 424 -3.75 8.97 0.13
C ASP A 424 -3.76 7.83 -0.90
N GLU A 425 -3.18 6.67 -0.56
CA GLU A 425 -3.37 5.44 -1.34
C GLU A 425 -4.83 5.02 -1.36
N TYR A 426 -5.48 4.91 -0.18
CA TYR A 426 -6.91 4.63 -0.11
C TYR A 426 -7.74 5.64 -0.89
N TYR A 427 -7.48 6.94 -0.74
CA TYR A 427 -8.23 7.98 -1.44
C TYR A 427 -8.11 7.85 -2.95
N ARG A 428 -6.89 7.65 -3.46
CA ARG A 428 -6.65 7.42 -4.90
C ARG A 428 -7.32 6.14 -5.39
N TRP A 429 -7.27 5.06 -4.61
CA TRP A 429 -7.94 3.81 -4.95
C TRP A 429 -9.45 3.97 -4.99
N ILE A 430 -10.06 4.62 -4.00
CA ILE A 430 -11.50 4.91 -3.96
C ILE A 430 -11.92 5.76 -5.17
N GLN A 431 -11.10 6.75 -5.58
CA GLN A 431 -11.33 7.50 -6.81
C GLN A 431 -11.30 6.62 -8.07
N GLN A 432 -10.36 5.68 -8.15
CA GLN A 432 -10.28 4.74 -9.28
C GLN A 432 -11.45 3.75 -9.26
N ILE A 433 -11.91 3.30 -8.10
CA ILE A 433 -13.10 2.44 -7.93
C ILE A 433 -14.35 3.17 -8.41
N GLY A 434 -14.55 4.43 -8.01
CA GLY A 434 -15.68 5.23 -8.47
C GLY A 434 -15.67 5.46 -9.97
N LYS A 435 -14.49 5.73 -10.56
CA LYS A 435 -14.31 5.82 -12.01
C LYS A 435 -14.59 4.51 -12.74
N MET A 436 -14.53 3.36 -12.05
CA MET A 436 -14.90 2.05 -12.59
C MET A 436 -16.43 1.85 -12.64
N ASN A 437 -17.23 2.85 -12.26
CA ASN A 437 -18.69 2.76 -12.10
C ASN A 437 -19.13 1.78 -10.99
N ALA A 438 -18.23 1.45 -10.06
CA ALA A 438 -18.57 0.73 -8.84
C ALA A 438 -19.24 1.69 -7.85
N ASN A 439 -20.21 1.17 -7.08
CA ASN A 439 -20.95 1.91 -6.07
C ASN A 439 -20.74 1.36 -4.65
N ALA A 440 -19.98 0.28 -4.48
CA ALA A 440 -19.74 -0.31 -3.17
C ALA A 440 -18.30 -0.81 -3.01
N ILE A 441 -17.79 -0.71 -1.79
CA ILE A 441 -16.57 -1.36 -1.31
C ILE A 441 -16.95 -2.27 -0.13
N ARG A 442 -16.40 -3.49 -0.10
CA ARG A 442 -16.40 -4.33 1.09
C ARG A 442 -15.01 -4.40 1.69
N VAL A 443 -14.92 -4.18 2.99
CA VAL A 443 -13.73 -4.50 3.81
C VAL A 443 -14.06 -5.67 4.73
N TYR A 444 -13.09 -6.53 5.03
CA TYR A 444 -13.30 -7.75 5.80
C TYR A 444 -13.22 -7.55 7.31
N THR A 445 -12.46 -6.55 7.74
CA THR A 445 -12.09 -6.31 9.12
C THR A 445 -11.82 -4.81 9.34
N LEU A 446 -11.33 -4.46 10.53
CA LEU A 446 -10.90 -3.11 10.87
C LEU A 446 -9.68 -2.67 10.04
N HIS A 447 -9.90 -1.77 9.08
CA HIS A 447 -8.84 -1.05 8.36
C HIS A 447 -8.26 0.11 9.23
N PRO A 448 -7.07 0.67 8.91
CA PRO A 448 -6.54 1.83 9.63
C PRO A 448 -7.42 3.07 9.50
N PRO A 449 -7.33 4.06 10.41
CA PRO A 449 -8.13 5.28 10.37
C PRO A 449 -8.09 6.04 9.04
N GLY A 450 -6.98 5.92 8.30
CA GLY A 450 -6.82 6.52 6.97
C GLY A 450 -7.85 6.04 5.95
N PHE A 451 -8.31 4.78 6.02
CA PHE A 451 -9.36 4.28 5.13
C PHE A 451 -10.68 5.05 5.33
N TYR A 452 -11.13 5.18 6.58
CA TYR A 452 -12.40 5.83 6.92
C TYR A 452 -12.37 7.32 6.58
N ARG A 453 -11.25 8.00 6.83
CA ARG A 453 -11.05 9.39 6.39
C ARG A 453 -11.07 9.51 4.87
N ALA A 454 -10.38 8.62 4.15
CA ALA A 454 -10.38 8.62 2.69
C ALA A 454 -11.77 8.38 2.09
N LEU A 455 -12.55 7.45 2.64
CA LEU A 455 -13.93 7.18 2.21
C LEU A 455 -14.84 8.38 2.45
N LYS A 456 -14.82 8.94 3.66
CA LYS A 456 -15.58 10.15 4.01
C LYS A 456 -15.19 11.30 3.07
N ARG A 457 -13.89 11.52 2.90
CA ARG A 457 -13.31 12.55 2.04
C ARG A 457 -13.81 12.45 0.61
N TYR A 458 -13.76 11.25 0.02
CA TYR A 458 -14.21 11.01 -1.34
C TYR A 458 -15.71 11.28 -1.49
N ASN A 459 -16.53 10.72 -0.59
CA ASN A 459 -17.97 10.85 -0.68
C ASN A 459 -18.48 12.27 -0.42
N GLU A 460 -17.77 13.08 0.39
CA GLU A 460 -18.06 14.50 0.60
C GLU A 460 -17.76 15.40 -0.63
N GLN A 461 -17.19 14.82 -1.69
CA GLN A 461 -16.89 15.52 -2.96
C GLN A 461 -17.53 14.84 -4.18
N ALA A 462 -17.96 13.59 -4.07
CA ALA A 462 -18.47 12.82 -5.19
C ALA A 462 -19.96 13.12 -5.47
N GLU A 463 -20.33 13.20 -6.76
CA GLU A 463 -21.75 13.29 -7.16
C GLU A 463 -22.53 12.01 -6.81
N THR A 464 -21.86 10.86 -6.89
CA THR A 464 -22.39 9.55 -6.49
C THR A 464 -21.44 8.96 -5.45
N PRO A 465 -21.91 8.72 -4.21
CA PRO A 465 -21.07 8.14 -3.18
C PRO A 465 -20.75 6.68 -3.49
N ILE A 466 -19.64 6.21 -2.94
CA ILE A 466 -19.32 4.80 -2.79
C ILE A 466 -19.78 4.36 -1.41
N TYR A 467 -20.61 3.34 -1.37
CA TYR A 467 -21.14 2.75 -0.16
C TYR A 467 -20.19 1.68 0.41
N LEU A 468 -20.38 1.37 1.69
CA LEU A 468 -19.57 0.44 2.46
C LEU A 468 -20.38 -0.78 2.89
N PHE A 469 -19.88 -1.96 2.57
CA PHE A 469 -20.18 -3.17 3.34
C PHE A 469 -19.04 -3.37 4.33
N HIS A 470 -19.36 -3.48 5.61
CA HIS A 470 -18.35 -3.70 6.63
C HIS A 470 -18.42 -5.13 7.16
N GLY A 471 -17.31 -5.85 6.98
CA GLY A 471 -17.09 -7.18 7.49
C GLY A 471 -16.68 -7.16 8.96
N ILE A 472 -17.29 -8.00 9.77
CA ILE A 472 -16.90 -8.19 11.17
C ILE A 472 -16.19 -9.54 11.28
N TRP A 473 -14.87 -9.50 11.09
CA TRP A 473 -14.00 -10.67 11.14
C TRP A 473 -13.95 -11.30 12.54
N ILE A 474 -13.87 -12.63 12.58
CA ILE A 474 -13.64 -13.42 13.79
C ILE A 474 -12.34 -14.20 13.64
N ASP A 475 -11.53 -14.29 14.69
CA ASP A 475 -10.25 -14.99 14.66
C ASP A 475 -10.45 -16.50 14.37
N GLU A 476 -9.79 -16.99 13.32
CA GLU A 476 -9.90 -18.37 12.81
C GLU A 476 -9.27 -19.40 13.76
N GLU A 477 -8.06 -19.14 14.23
CA GLU A 477 -7.26 -20.10 15.00
C GLU A 477 -8.01 -20.64 16.25
N PRO A 478 -8.65 -19.80 17.10
CA PRO A 478 -9.45 -20.31 18.21
C PRO A 478 -10.65 -21.17 17.79
N LEU A 479 -11.30 -20.86 16.66
CA LEU A 479 -12.42 -21.64 16.14
C LEU A 479 -11.97 -23.03 15.69
N GLU A 480 -10.83 -23.12 15.01
CA GLU A 480 -10.24 -24.38 14.57
C GLU A 480 -9.73 -25.23 15.74
N GLU A 481 -9.14 -24.60 16.76
CA GLU A 481 -8.63 -25.32 17.94
C GLU A 481 -9.76 -25.86 18.83
N LYS A 482 -10.81 -25.08 19.07
CA LYS A 482 -11.89 -25.45 20.01
C LYS A 482 -12.99 -26.27 19.35
N LEU A 483 -13.16 -26.12 18.03
CA LEU A 483 -14.27 -26.70 17.27
C LEU A 483 -15.63 -26.40 17.94
N ASP A 484 -15.80 -25.21 18.49
CA ASP A 484 -17.04 -24.78 19.17
C ASP A 484 -17.18 -23.26 19.15
N ALA A 485 -18.16 -22.76 18.41
CA ALA A 485 -18.44 -21.33 18.32
C ALA A 485 -18.98 -20.73 19.64
N PHE A 486 -19.54 -21.56 20.54
CA PHE A 486 -20.06 -21.11 21.84
C PHE A 486 -18.98 -20.97 22.93
N ASP A 487 -17.72 -21.23 22.62
CA ASP A 487 -16.64 -21.03 23.60
C ASP A 487 -16.70 -19.61 24.17
N SER A 488 -16.67 -19.51 25.51
CA SER A 488 -16.88 -18.24 26.20
C SER A 488 -15.82 -17.18 25.88
N GLY A 489 -14.59 -17.61 25.59
CA GLY A 489 -13.50 -16.74 25.19
C GLY A 489 -13.74 -16.17 23.79
N ILE A 490 -14.12 -17.04 22.85
CA ILE A 490 -14.45 -16.67 21.46
C ILE A 490 -15.63 -15.69 21.45
N VAL A 491 -16.74 -16.02 22.12
CA VAL A 491 -17.94 -15.17 22.16
C VAL A 491 -17.63 -13.82 22.79
N LYS A 492 -16.85 -13.78 23.89
CA LYS A 492 -16.49 -12.52 24.56
C LYS A 492 -15.63 -11.64 23.67
N GLN A 493 -14.62 -12.23 23.03
CA GLN A 493 -13.72 -11.51 22.12
C GLN A 493 -14.50 -10.97 20.92
N PHE A 494 -15.30 -11.81 20.27
CA PHE A 494 -16.07 -11.41 19.10
C PHE A 494 -17.08 -10.30 19.39
N LYS A 495 -17.76 -10.34 20.55
CA LYS A 495 -18.62 -9.22 20.98
C LYS A 495 -17.83 -7.93 21.21
N SER A 496 -16.61 -8.01 21.76
CA SER A 496 -15.73 -6.86 21.90
C SER A 496 -15.35 -6.27 20.54
N ASP A 497 -15.07 -7.13 19.56
CA ASP A 497 -14.71 -6.72 18.20
C ASP A 497 -15.90 -6.10 17.47
N ILE A 498 -17.10 -6.69 17.59
CA ILE A 498 -18.37 -6.11 17.08
C ILE A 498 -18.56 -4.70 17.63
N LYS A 499 -18.49 -4.53 18.97
CA LYS A 499 -18.66 -3.21 19.58
C LYS A 499 -17.65 -2.21 19.04
N THR A 500 -16.39 -2.62 18.95
CA THR A 500 -15.30 -1.76 18.47
C THR A 500 -15.54 -1.32 17.03
N ILE A 501 -15.92 -2.25 16.14
CA ILE A 501 -16.16 -1.96 14.73
C ILE A 501 -17.37 -1.04 14.53
N VAL A 502 -18.46 -1.27 15.27
CA VAL A 502 -19.62 -0.36 15.28
C VAL A 502 -19.18 1.05 15.70
N ASP A 503 -18.45 1.18 16.82
CA ASP A 503 -17.94 2.46 17.29
C ASP A 503 -17.01 3.13 16.26
N VAL A 504 -16.20 2.36 15.52
CA VAL A 504 -15.31 2.86 14.47
C VAL A 504 -16.08 3.43 13.29
N VAL A 505 -17.09 2.72 12.78
CA VAL A 505 -17.91 3.16 11.63
C VAL A 505 -18.63 4.47 11.93
N HIS A 506 -19.04 4.67 13.19
CA HIS A 506 -19.65 5.91 13.68
C HIS A 506 -18.66 7.00 14.08
N GLY A 507 -17.35 6.83 13.84
CA GLY A 507 -16.34 7.84 14.18
C GLY A 507 -16.20 8.09 15.69
N ASN A 508 -16.46 7.07 16.52
CA ASN A 508 -16.48 7.18 17.97
C ASN A 508 -15.62 6.11 18.66
N ALA A 509 -14.46 5.78 18.09
CA ALA A 509 -13.54 4.80 18.67
C ALA A 509 -12.12 5.31 18.83
N ALA A 510 -11.45 4.81 19.86
CA ALA A 510 -10.00 4.85 20.02
C ALA A 510 -9.53 3.43 20.27
N VAL A 511 -8.84 2.84 19.31
CA VAL A 511 -8.42 1.43 19.34
C VAL A 511 -6.94 1.37 19.72
N PRO A 512 -6.57 0.67 20.81
CA PRO A 512 -5.17 0.53 21.21
C PRO A 512 -4.38 -0.32 20.20
N GLU A 513 -3.07 -0.13 20.16
CA GLU A 513 -2.17 -0.94 19.35
C GLU A 513 -2.19 -2.40 19.84
N LYS A 514 -2.38 -3.33 18.90
CA LYS A 514 -2.26 -4.79 19.11
C LYS A 514 -1.53 -5.38 17.88
N PRO A 515 -0.50 -6.22 18.06
CA PRO A 515 0.18 -6.87 16.94
C PRO A 515 -0.82 -7.59 16.03
N GLY A 516 -0.74 -7.35 14.72
CA GLY A 516 -1.64 -7.97 13.74
C GLY A 516 -2.94 -7.21 13.49
N HIS A 517 -3.23 -6.12 14.21
CA HIS A 517 -4.49 -5.38 14.09
C HIS A 517 -4.27 -3.89 13.84
N ALA A 518 -5.15 -3.29 13.04
CA ALA A 518 -5.22 -1.85 12.89
C ALA A 518 -5.60 -1.16 14.21
N SER A 519 -5.07 0.04 14.42
CA SER A 519 -5.24 0.81 15.65
C SER A 519 -5.24 2.32 15.36
N GLY A 520 -5.55 3.11 16.39
CA GLY A 520 -5.57 4.58 16.30
C GLY A 520 -6.92 5.18 16.66
N SER A 521 -7.07 6.46 16.37
CA SER A 521 -8.31 7.21 16.62
C SER A 521 -9.19 7.24 15.37
N TYR A 522 -10.44 6.82 15.53
CA TYR A 522 -11.45 6.76 14.48
C TYR A 522 -12.50 7.82 14.75
N LYS A 523 -12.41 8.93 14.01
CA LYS A 523 -13.27 10.11 14.13
C LYS A 523 -14.07 10.43 12.87
N ALA A 524 -13.75 9.75 11.78
CA ALA A 524 -14.51 9.86 10.55
C ALA A 524 -15.78 9.01 10.68
N ASP A 525 -16.92 9.65 10.93
CA ASP A 525 -18.22 9.00 10.82
C ASP A 525 -18.50 8.68 9.34
N VAL A 526 -18.48 7.40 9.02
CA VAL A 526 -18.83 6.86 7.71
C VAL A 526 -20.15 6.10 7.72
N SER A 527 -20.87 6.10 8.85
CA SER A 527 -22.17 5.43 8.97
C SER A 527 -23.19 5.90 7.92
N PRO A 528 -23.20 7.17 7.43
CA PRO A 528 -24.09 7.54 6.33
C PRO A 528 -23.82 6.78 5.02
N TYR A 529 -22.64 6.19 4.86
CA TYR A 529 -22.25 5.42 3.67
C TYR A 529 -22.30 3.91 3.90
N LEU A 530 -22.58 3.45 5.13
CA LEU A 530 -22.76 2.03 5.40
C LEU A 530 -24.06 1.55 4.75
N ILE A 531 -24.03 0.39 4.09
CA ILE A 531 -25.21 -0.24 3.48
C ILE A 531 -25.38 -1.71 3.88
N GLY A 532 -24.42 -2.26 4.62
CA GLY A 532 -24.65 -3.51 5.31
C GLY A 532 -23.49 -4.01 6.15
N TRP A 533 -23.85 -4.74 7.20
CA TRP A 533 -22.94 -5.54 8.02
C TRP A 533 -22.87 -6.96 7.47
N ILE A 534 -21.66 -7.52 7.35
CA ILE A 534 -21.45 -8.93 7.00
C ILE A 534 -20.60 -9.58 8.08
N VAL A 535 -21.25 -10.36 8.95
CA VAL A 535 -20.64 -10.97 10.14
C VAL A 535 -19.89 -12.25 9.78
N GLY A 536 -18.66 -12.40 10.29
CA GLY A 536 -17.90 -13.66 10.21
C GLY A 536 -17.11 -13.88 8.92
N ILE A 537 -16.68 -15.12 8.74
CA ILE A 537 -15.69 -15.58 7.76
C ILE A 537 -16.24 -16.74 6.92
N GLU A 538 -15.45 -17.28 6.00
CA GLU A 538 -15.72 -18.59 5.42
C GLU A 538 -15.59 -19.66 6.51
N TRP A 539 -16.69 -20.31 6.88
CA TRP A 539 -16.73 -21.17 8.07
C TRP A 539 -16.06 -22.52 7.83
N TYR A 540 -15.17 -22.91 8.74
CA TYR A 540 -14.54 -24.24 8.75
C TYR A 540 -15.60 -25.34 9.02
N PRO A 541 -15.85 -26.27 8.07
CA PRO A 541 -16.95 -27.24 8.19
C PRO A 541 -16.89 -28.11 9.45
N ASP A 542 -15.72 -28.59 9.84
CA ASP A 542 -15.58 -29.43 11.04
C ASP A 542 -15.91 -28.67 12.33
N MET A 543 -15.65 -27.35 12.39
CA MET A 543 -16.05 -26.52 13.53
C MET A 543 -17.57 -26.36 13.60
N VAL A 544 -18.23 -26.14 12.45
CA VAL A 544 -19.69 -25.99 12.37
C VAL A 544 -20.39 -27.27 12.78
N ASP A 545 -19.99 -28.41 12.20
CA ASP A 545 -20.53 -29.73 12.52
C ASP A 545 -20.31 -30.10 14.01
N SER A 546 -19.11 -29.83 14.54
CA SER A 546 -18.81 -30.08 15.95
C SER A 546 -19.65 -29.20 16.88
N THR A 547 -19.83 -27.91 16.55
CA THR A 547 -20.70 -26.99 17.30
C THR A 547 -22.13 -27.50 17.33
N ASN A 548 -22.67 -27.91 16.18
CA ASN A 548 -24.03 -28.45 16.07
C ASN A 548 -24.22 -29.71 16.92
N LYS A 549 -23.24 -30.62 16.93
CA LYS A 549 -23.27 -31.84 17.74
C LYS A 549 -23.16 -31.58 19.24
N LYS A 550 -22.23 -30.70 19.66
CA LYS A 550 -21.99 -30.38 21.08
C LYS A 550 -23.20 -29.71 21.75
N HIS A 551 -23.94 -28.92 20.99
CA HIS A 551 -25.07 -28.13 21.49
C HIS A 551 -26.42 -28.64 20.99
N GLN A 552 -26.51 -29.93 20.62
CA GLN A 552 -27.76 -30.52 20.13
C GLN A 552 -28.92 -30.29 21.12
N GLY A 553 -30.08 -29.87 20.60
CA GLY A 553 -31.25 -29.60 21.43
C GLY A 553 -31.28 -28.20 22.07
N LYS A 554 -30.37 -27.29 21.71
CA LYS A 554 -30.37 -25.89 22.18
C LYS A 554 -31.69 -25.14 21.93
N GLY A 555 -32.45 -25.57 20.92
CA GLY A 555 -33.70 -24.92 20.51
C GLY A 555 -33.44 -23.67 19.67
N ASP A 556 -34.45 -22.81 19.59
CA ASP A 556 -34.42 -21.60 18.78
C ASP A 556 -33.96 -20.36 19.58
N PHE A 557 -33.25 -19.45 18.91
CA PHE A 557 -32.85 -18.16 19.47
C PHE A 557 -34.00 -17.16 19.37
N SER A 558 -34.19 -16.34 20.41
CA SER A 558 -35.16 -15.24 20.43
C SER A 558 -34.48 -13.98 20.96
N GLY A 559 -33.94 -13.17 20.05
CA GLY A 559 -33.33 -11.87 20.32
C GLY A 559 -34.32 -10.71 20.16
N THR A 560 -33.77 -9.49 20.13
CA THR A 560 -34.58 -8.25 19.95
C THR A 560 -34.92 -8.02 18.48
N TYR A 561 -33.94 -8.23 17.60
CA TYR A 561 -33.96 -7.94 16.17
C TYR A 561 -33.96 -9.22 15.32
N MET A 562 -33.40 -10.30 15.85
CA MET A 562 -33.27 -11.58 15.15
C MET A 562 -33.80 -12.73 16.01
N ARG A 563 -34.38 -13.74 15.35
CA ARG A 563 -34.81 -15.00 15.95
C ARG A 563 -34.53 -16.15 15.00
N THR A 564 -34.51 -17.37 15.50
CA THR A 564 -34.47 -18.56 14.63
C THR A 564 -35.75 -19.37 14.70
N LYS A 565 -35.96 -20.23 13.70
CA LYS A 565 -37.01 -21.25 13.71
C LYS A 565 -36.46 -22.56 13.15
N GLN A 566 -36.48 -23.61 13.96
CA GLN A 566 -35.93 -24.93 13.61
C GLN A 566 -34.45 -24.87 13.16
N ALA A 567 -33.66 -23.99 13.78
CA ALA A 567 -32.24 -23.85 13.48
C ALA A 567 -31.38 -24.94 14.13
N GLN A 568 -30.20 -25.20 13.55
CA GLN A 568 -29.13 -25.89 14.26
C GLN A 568 -28.45 -24.92 15.25
N PRO A 569 -27.70 -25.45 16.23
CA PRO A 569 -27.03 -24.61 17.22
C PRO A 569 -26.07 -23.56 16.62
N PHE A 570 -25.48 -23.82 15.46
CA PHE A 570 -24.62 -22.84 14.80
C PHE A 570 -25.41 -21.66 14.21
N GLU A 571 -26.57 -21.87 13.57
CA GLU A 571 -27.39 -20.73 13.12
C GLU A 571 -28.00 -19.97 14.30
N TYR A 572 -28.30 -20.65 15.43
CA TYR A 572 -28.63 -19.97 16.69
C TYR A 572 -27.50 -19.00 17.06
N TRP A 573 -26.26 -19.48 17.07
CA TRP A 573 -25.11 -18.66 17.45
C TRP A 573 -24.94 -17.45 16.52
N LEU A 574 -25.01 -17.66 15.20
CA LEU A 574 -24.96 -16.60 14.19
C LEU A 574 -26.06 -15.56 14.40
N ALA A 575 -27.30 -16.00 14.58
CA ALA A 575 -28.43 -15.11 14.85
C ALA A 575 -28.19 -14.26 16.10
N SER A 576 -27.59 -14.84 17.14
CA SER A 576 -27.27 -14.12 18.37
C SER A 576 -26.15 -13.09 18.22
N MET A 577 -25.16 -13.32 17.34
CA MET A 577 -24.10 -12.35 17.05
C MET A 577 -24.60 -11.21 16.15
N MET A 578 -25.46 -11.51 15.17
CA MET A 578 -26.13 -10.50 14.36
C MET A 578 -27.09 -9.63 15.20
N ASP A 579 -27.88 -10.23 16.09
CA ASP A 579 -28.73 -9.51 17.03
C ASP A 579 -27.92 -8.54 17.91
N TYR A 580 -26.79 -9.02 18.43
CA TYR A 580 -25.89 -8.19 19.23
C TYR A 580 -25.29 -7.03 18.43
N THR A 581 -24.95 -7.25 17.16
CA THR A 581 -24.43 -6.19 16.27
C THR A 581 -25.46 -5.07 16.08
N ILE A 582 -26.70 -5.43 15.71
CA ILE A 582 -27.79 -4.45 15.55
C ILE A 582 -28.13 -3.78 16.87
N GLN A 583 -28.04 -4.51 17.99
CA GLN A 583 -28.23 -3.93 19.32
C GLN A 583 -27.18 -2.85 19.63
N GLN A 584 -25.90 -3.10 19.37
CA GLN A 584 -24.85 -2.11 19.58
C GLN A 584 -25.07 -0.86 18.73
N GLU A 585 -25.46 -1.03 17.47
CA GLU A 585 -25.72 0.08 16.57
C GLU A 585 -26.97 0.89 16.99
N SER A 586 -28.09 0.20 17.20
CA SER A 586 -29.38 0.83 17.51
C SER A 586 -29.36 1.56 18.85
N GLN A 587 -28.78 0.96 19.90
CA GLN A 587 -28.83 1.53 21.25
C GLN A 587 -27.85 2.69 21.44
N ASN A 588 -26.68 2.63 20.81
CA ASN A 588 -25.64 3.65 21.01
C ASN A 588 -25.75 4.80 20.00
N TYR A 589 -26.26 4.55 18.80
CA TYR A 589 -26.26 5.52 17.70
C TYR A 589 -27.65 5.82 17.13
N GLY A 590 -28.69 5.04 17.48
CA GLY A 590 -30.05 5.27 16.99
C GLY A 590 -30.19 5.00 15.48
N THR A 591 -29.33 4.17 14.91
CA THR A 591 -29.31 3.82 13.49
C THR A 591 -29.40 2.32 13.29
N GLN A 592 -29.82 1.89 12.10
CA GLN A 592 -29.75 0.49 11.67
C GLN A 592 -29.33 0.40 10.21
N HIS A 593 -28.53 -0.62 9.89
CA HIS A 593 -28.20 -0.98 8.51
C HIS A 593 -28.56 -2.44 8.23
N PRO A 594 -28.76 -2.82 6.95
CA PRO A 594 -28.98 -4.21 6.58
C PRO A 594 -27.89 -5.14 7.15
N ILE A 595 -28.24 -6.38 7.48
CA ILE A 595 -27.29 -7.33 8.07
C ILE A 595 -27.31 -8.67 7.37
N SER A 596 -26.15 -9.33 7.34
CA SER A 596 -25.93 -10.70 6.87
C SER A 596 -24.76 -11.30 7.65
N PHE A 597 -24.48 -12.58 7.40
CA PHE A 597 -23.22 -13.23 7.72
C PHE A 597 -22.56 -13.75 6.44
N THR A 598 -21.25 -14.01 6.48
CA THR A 598 -20.51 -14.64 5.38
C THR A 598 -20.90 -16.11 5.29
N ASN A 599 -21.30 -16.56 4.11
CA ASN A 599 -21.40 -17.99 3.76
C ASN A 599 -20.63 -18.24 2.44
N TRP A 600 -20.39 -19.50 2.12
CA TRP A 600 -19.64 -19.92 0.95
C TRP A 600 -20.07 -21.32 0.54
N VAL A 601 -19.69 -21.72 -0.67
CA VAL A 601 -20.21 -22.92 -1.34
C VAL A 601 -20.02 -24.20 -0.51
N THR A 602 -18.91 -24.32 0.22
CA THR A 602 -18.57 -25.47 1.07
C THR A 602 -19.49 -25.67 2.29
N THR A 603 -20.17 -24.60 2.74
CA THR A 603 -21.13 -24.66 3.87
C THR A 603 -22.48 -24.07 3.48
N ASP A 604 -22.80 -24.09 2.19
CA ASP A 604 -24.08 -23.57 1.71
C ASP A 604 -25.26 -24.46 2.19
N LEU A 605 -26.49 -24.07 1.83
CA LEU A 605 -27.69 -24.78 2.28
C LEU A 605 -28.15 -25.91 1.37
N LEU A 606 -27.42 -26.18 0.28
CA LEU A 606 -27.73 -27.20 -0.71
C LEU A 606 -27.02 -28.50 -0.34
N ASP A 607 -27.55 -29.62 -0.81
CA ASP A 607 -26.86 -30.91 -0.76
C ASP A 607 -26.10 -31.11 -2.08
N HIS A 608 -24.80 -31.43 -2.00
CA HIS A 608 -23.95 -31.64 -3.19
C HIS A 608 -23.52 -33.11 -3.31
N PRO A 609 -24.43 -34.03 -3.68
CA PRO A 609 -24.16 -35.46 -3.64
C PRO A 609 -23.03 -35.91 -4.59
N TYR A 610 -22.62 -35.08 -5.55
CA TYR A 610 -21.51 -35.36 -6.47
C TYR A 610 -20.14 -34.88 -5.95
N GLU A 611 -20.07 -34.15 -4.83
CA GLU A 611 -18.83 -33.62 -4.26
C GLU A 611 -17.92 -34.75 -3.71
N PRO A 612 -16.71 -34.95 -4.27
CA PRO A 612 -15.82 -36.03 -3.85
C PRO A 612 -15.15 -35.79 -2.50
N LEU A 613 -14.93 -34.54 -2.11
CA LEU A 613 -14.28 -34.19 -0.86
C LEU A 613 -15.34 -34.05 0.23
N LYS A 614 -15.47 -35.08 1.09
CA LYS A 614 -16.47 -35.11 2.18
C LYS A 614 -16.55 -33.81 3.01
N LYS A 615 -15.43 -33.14 3.21
CA LYS A 615 -15.35 -31.88 3.98
C LYS A 615 -16.12 -30.75 3.30
N GLU A 616 -16.17 -30.73 1.97
CA GLU A 616 -16.76 -29.67 1.14
C GLU A 616 -18.30 -29.75 1.06
N ASP A 617 -18.90 -30.84 1.55
CA ASP A 617 -20.35 -31.05 1.68
C ASP A 617 -20.68 -31.70 3.05
N LEU A 618 -19.91 -31.34 4.09
CA LEU A 618 -20.01 -31.97 5.42
C LEU A 618 -21.23 -31.46 6.22
N VAL A 619 -21.51 -30.17 6.14
CA VAL A 619 -22.52 -29.49 6.94
C VAL A 619 -22.97 -28.21 6.23
N GLY A 620 -24.27 -27.99 6.17
CA GLY A 620 -24.85 -26.77 5.63
C GLY A 620 -25.21 -25.76 6.70
N ILE A 621 -25.06 -24.47 6.37
CA ILE A 621 -25.54 -23.34 7.17
C ILE A 621 -26.71 -22.71 6.40
N ASN A 622 -27.90 -22.71 6.99
CA ASN A 622 -29.11 -22.27 6.29
C ASN A 622 -29.55 -20.85 6.71
N PRO A 623 -29.37 -19.80 5.88
CA PRO A 623 -29.82 -18.46 6.23
C PRO A 623 -31.34 -18.33 6.40
N ASN A 624 -32.14 -19.23 5.80
CA ASN A 624 -33.60 -19.17 5.82
C ASN A 624 -34.22 -19.54 7.17
N VAL A 625 -33.47 -20.17 8.09
CA VAL A 625 -33.96 -20.46 9.45
C VAL A 625 -33.79 -19.28 10.41
N ILE A 626 -33.10 -18.21 9.97
CA ILE A 626 -32.94 -16.97 10.72
C ILE A 626 -33.94 -15.94 10.18
N HIS A 627 -34.69 -15.33 11.09
CA HIS A 627 -35.75 -14.39 10.75
C HIS A 627 -35.57 -13.06 11.48
N PRO A 628 -35.76 -11.93 10.78
CA PRO A 628 -35.85 -10.64 11.45
C PRO A 628 -37.14 -10.55 12.26
N THR A 629 -37.11 -9.79 13.34
CA THR A 629 -38.31 -9.36 14.08
C THR A 629 -38.81 -8.03 13.49
N GLU A 630 -39.96 -7.54 13.95
CA GLU A 630 -40.53 -6.26 13.51
C GLU A 630 -39.66 -5.04 13.92
N GLN A 631 -38.71 -5.25 14.84
CA GLN A 631 -37.81 -4.24 15.38
C GLN A 631 -36.62 -3.99 14.44
N LEU A 632 -36.30 -4.92 13.52
CA LEU A 632 -35.31 -4.68 12.48
C LEU A 632 -35.95 -3.94 11.30
N LYS A 633 -35.58 -2.68 11.11
CA LYS A 633 -36.15 -1.79 10.08
C LYS A 633 -35.34 -1.80 8.78
N ALA A 634 -34.05 -2.13 8.84
CA ALA A 634 -33.15 -2.08 7.70
C ALA A 634 -33.13 -3.37 6.84
N GLY A 635 -33.41 -4.53 7.45
CA GLY A 635 -33.57 -5.81 6.74
C GLY A 635 -32.39 -6.79 6.86
N TYR A 636 -32.64 -8.02 6.42
CA TYR A 636 -31.72 -9.17 6.47
C TYR A 636 -31.59 -9.83 5.10
N PHE A 637 -30.34 -10.10 4.67
CA PHE A 637 -30.03 -10.74 3.38
C PHE A 637 -29.08 -11.93 3.58
N ALA A 638 -28.92 -12.74 2.54
CA ALA A 638 -27.89 -13.77 2.48
C ALA A 638 -26.70 -13.31 1.63
N ALA A 639 -25.48 -13.61 2.08
CA ALA A 639 -24.23 -13.22 1.43
C ALA A 639 -23.34 -14.45 1.17
N TYR A 640 -22.98 -14.68 -0.10
CA TYR A 640 -22.18 -15.84 -0.50
C TYR A 640 -20.88 -15.45 -1.20
N HIS A 641 -19.80 -16.13 -0.87
CA HIS A 641 -18.61 -16.22 -1.70
C HIS A 641 -18.79 -17.37 -2.69
N VAL A 642 -18.69 -17.08 -3.99
CA VAL A 642 -18.92 -18.08 -5.06
C VAL A 642 -17.92 -17.87 -6.19
N TYR A 643 -17.07 -18.87 -6.40
CA TYR A 643 -16.06 -18.89 -7.45
C TYR A 643 -16.41 -19.92 -8.54
N PRO A 644 -16.04 -19.68 -9.80
CA PRO A 644 -16.47 -20.54 -10.92
C PRO A 644 -15.73 -21.89 -11.02
N TYR A 645 -14.76 -22.16 -10.14
CA TYR A 645 -13.82 -23.28 -10.27
C TYR A 645 -13.75 -24.20 -9.05
N TYR A 646 -14.36 -23.84 -7.91
CA TYR A 646 -14.27 -24.59 -6.66
C TYR A 646 -15.58 -24.44 -5.86
N PRO A 647 -16.10 -25.49 -5.19
CA PRO A 647 -15.56 -26.87 -5.07
C PRO A 647 -15.69 -27.73 -6.33
N ASP A 648 -15.25 -29.00 -6.24
CA ASP A 648 -15.12 -29.92 -7.38
C ASP A 648 -16.48 -30.27 -8.01
N PHE A 649 -17.57 -30.30 -7.24
CA PHE A 649 -18.91 -30.58 -7.79
C PHE A 649 -19.30 -29.62 -8.93
N LEU A 650 -18.85 -28.36 -8.92
CA LEU A 650 -19.10 -27.37 -9.99
C LEU A 650 -18.46 -27.78 -11.33
N ASN A 651 -17.45 -28.64 -11.26
CA ASN A 651 -16.65 -29.08 -12.41
C ASN A 651 -16.98 -30.51 -12.86
N ILE A 652 -17.74 -31.29 -12.06
CA ILE A 652 -18.02 -32.70 -12.36
C ILE A 652 -19.50 -33.07 -12.36
N ASP A 653 -20.39 -32.32 -11.69
CA ASP A 653 -21.82 -32.59 -11.75
C ASP A 653 -22.35 -32.30 -13.17
N LYS A 654 -22.81 -33.36 -13.84
CA LYS A 654 -23.34 -33.28 -15.22
C LYS A 654 -24.58 -32.41 -15.33
N ASN A 655 -25.33 -32.18 -14.25
CA ASN A 655 -26.47 -31.27 -14.24
C ASN A 655 -25.99 -29.82 -14.39
N TYR A 656 -25.04 -29.39 -13.56
CA TYR A 656 -24.43 -28.06 -13.70
C TYR A 656 -23.65 -27.91 -15.00
N LEU A 657 -22.87 -28.92 -15.42
CA LEU A 657 -22.14 -28.84 -16.68
C LEU A 657 -23.05 -28.78 -17.92
N LYS A 658 -24.30 -29.22 -17.84
CA LYS A 658 -25.25 -29.14 -18.96
C LYS A 658 -26.19 -27.94 -18.86
N TYR A 659 -26.22 -27.26 -17.71
CA TYR A 659 -27.05 -26.09 -17.50
C TYR A 659 -26.76 -25.03 -18.56
N LYS A 660 -27.84 -24.49 -19.15
CA LYS A 660 -27.75 -23.47 -20.18
C LYS A 660 -28.11 -22.11 -19.59
N ASP A 661 -27.15 -21.19 -19.61
CA ASP A 661 -27.37 -19.82 -19.16
C ASP A 661 -28.33 -19.05 -20.09
N HIS A 662 -28.60 -17.79 -19.73
CA HIS A 662 -29.43 -16.88 -20.53
C HIS A 662 -28.90 -16.60 -21.95
N ARG A 663 -27.67 -17.03 -22.27
CA ARG A 663 -27.03 -16.93 -23.60
C ARG A 663 -27.09 -18.27 -24.36
N GLY A 664 -27.70 -19.30 -23.80
CA GLY A 664 -27.77 -20.65 -24.37
C GLY A 664 -26.46 -21.43 -24.30
N LYS A 665 -25.48 -20.98 -23.52
CA LYS A 665 -24.17 -21.62 -23.37
C LYS A 665 -24.14 -22.50 -22.12
N ALA A 666 -23.35 -23.57 -22.18
CA ALA A 666 -23.10 -24.40 -20.99
C ALA A 666 -22.38 -23.57 -19.93
N ASN A 667 -22.90 -23.55 -18.70
CA ASN A 667 -22.39 -22.68 -17.64
C ASN A 667 -22.73 -23.28 -16.26
N SER A 668 -21.75 -23.94 -15.64
CA SER A 668 -21.94 -24.57 -14.32
C SER A 668 -22.12 -23.54 -13.20
N TYR A 669 -21.49 -22.37 -13.33
CA TYR A 669 -21.66 -21.29 -12.36
C TYR A 669 -23.10 -20.79 -12.34
N ALA A 670 -23.69 -20.51 -13.51
CA ALA A 670 -25.10 -20.12 -13.60
C ALA A 670 -26.05 -21.23 -13.09
N GLY A 671 -25.74 -22.50 -13.36
CA GLY A 671 -26.52 -23.63 -12.84
C GLY A 671 -26.53 -23.69 -11.31
N TYR A 672 -25.37 -23.50 -10.67
CA TYR A 672 -25.30 -23.40 -9.21
C TYR A 672 -26.05 -22.17 -8.67
N LEU A 673 -25.87 -21.00 -9.29
CA LEU A 673 -26.61 -19.80 -8.90
C LEU A 673 -28.12 -19.99 -9.01
N HIS A 674 -28.59 -20.71 -10.03
CA HIS A 674 -30.00 -21.02 -10.19
C HIS A 674 -30.56 -21.80 -8.98
N ASP A 675 -29.88 -22.87 -8.59
CA ASP A 675 -30.32 -23.72 -7.48
C ASP A 675 -30.18 -23.01 -6.13
N LEU A 676 -29.09 -22.26 -5.93
CA LEU A 676 -28.90 -21.44 -4.73
C LEU A 676 -30.01 -20.40 -4.60
N LYS A 677 -30.31 -19.66 -5.68
CA LYS A 677 -31.39 -18.65 -5.67
C LYS A 677 -32.74 -19.28 -5.36
N LYS A 678 -33.03 -20.45 -5.95
CA LYS A 678 -34.27 -21.20 -5.73
C LYS A 678 -34.42 -21.66 -4.28
N ALA A 679 -33.32 -21.96 -3.59
CA ALA A 679 -33.32 -22.35 -2.19
C ALA A 679 -33.52 -21.17 -1.21
N HIS A 680 -33.44 -19.91 -1.66
CA HIS A 680 -33.56 -18.74 -0.80
C HIS A 680 -34.94 -18.08 -0.80
N THR A 681 -35.32 -17.58 0.37
CA THR A 681 -36.54 -16.79 0.60
C THR A 681 -36.27 -15.30 0.81
N MET A 682 -34.99 -14.90 0.81
CA MET A 682 -34.54 -13.51 0.99
C MET A 682 -33.66 -13.02 -0.17
N PRO A 683 -33.38 -11.71 -0.27
CA PRO A 683 -32.38 -11.20 -1.20
C PRO A 683 -31.02 -11.87 -0.98
N VAL A 684 -30.33 -12.16 -2.08
CA VAL A 684 -29.01 -12.79 -2.06
C VAL A 684 -28.00 -11.87 -2.73
N LEU A 685 -26.88 -11.64 -2.06
CA LEU A 685 -25.72 -10.92 -2.58
C LEU A 685 -24.60 -11.93 -2.83
N ILE A 686 -24.00 -11.91 -4.02
CA ILE A 686 -22.71 -12.57 -4.20
C ILE A 686 -21.64 -11.63 -3.65
N ALA A 687 -21.34 -11.80 -2.37
CA ALA A 687 -20.43 -10.94 -1.62
C ALA A 687 -18.96 -11.15 -2.02
N GLU A 688 -18.67 -12.20 -2.78
CA GLU A 688 -17.35 -12.42 -3.36
C GLU A 688 -17.43 -13.30 -4.60
N PHE A 689 -16.84 -12.85 -5.70
CA PHE A 689 -16.58 -13.65 -6.90
C PHE A 689 -15.40 -13.07 -7.66
N GLY A 690 -14.64 -13.90 -8.37
CA GLY A 690 -13.46 -13.42 -9.07
C GLY A 690 -12.75 -14.49 -9.89
N LEU A 691 -11.66 -14.06 -10.54
CA LEU A 691 -10.75 -14.94 -11.27
C LEU A 691 -9.33 -14.36 -11.17
N PRO A 692 -8.30 -15.14 -10.79
CA PRO A 692 -6.95 -14.61 -10.71
C PRO A 692 -6.28 -14.56 -12.09
N ALA A 693 -5.54 -13.48 -12.34
CA ALA A 693 -4.72 -13.27 -13.55
C ALA A 693 -3.26 -13.71 -13.33
N SER A 694 -3.09 -14.94 -12.85
CA SER A 694 -1.78 -15.53 -12.52
C SER A 694 -1.19 -16.35 -13.66
N ARG A 695 0.13 -16.59 -13.59
CA ARG A 695 0.80 -17.53 -14.51
C ARG A 695 0.61 -18.99 -14.08
N GLY A 696 0.73 -19.26 -12.78
CA GLY A 696 0.44 -20.57 -12.19
C GLY A 696 -1.06 -20.83 -12.05
N ILE A 697 -1.41 -22.09 -11.80
CA ILE A 697 -2.78 -22.60 -11.67
C ILE A 697 -2.88 -23.48 -10.43
N THR A 698 -4.02 -23.39 -9.75
CA THR A 698 -4.32 -24.16 -8.54
C THR A 698 -5.45 -25.14 -8.75
N HIS A 699 -6.45 -24.75 -9.55
CA HIS A 699 -7.60 -25.57 -9.85
C HIS A 699 -8.00 -25.39 -11.32
N SER A 700 -8.28 -26.51 -11.99
CA SER A 700 -8.80 -26.52 -13.37
C SER A 700 -10.32 -26.33 -13.38
N ASN A 701 -10.84 -25.77 -14.46
CA ASN A 701 -12.29 -25.68 -14.71
C ASN A 701 -12.58 -26.13 -16.15
N PRO A 702 -13.65 -26.92 -16.41
CA PRO A 702 -13.94 -27.48 -17.73
C PRO A 702 -14.15 -26.45 -18.85
N TYR A 703 -14.53 -25.21 -18.51
CA TYR A 703 -14.72 -24.11 -19.47
C TYR A 703 -13.51 -23.18 -19.57
N GLY A 704 -12.42 -23.52 -18.87
CA GLY A 704 -11.20 -22.73 -18.82
C GLY A 704 -11.26 -21.54 -17.85
N TRP A 705 -12.25 -21.46 -16.95
CA TRP A 705 -12.30 -20.45 -15.88
C TRP A 705 -11.45 -20.89 -14.68
N ASN A 706 -10.22 -21.29 -14.95
CA ASN A 706 -9.31 -21.89 -13.99
C ASN A 706 -8.98 -20.92 -12.84
N GLN A 707 -8.68 -21.46 -11.66
CA GLN A 707 -8.07 -20.72 -10.56
C GLN A 707 -6.59 -20.45 -10.88
N GLY A 708 -6.39 -19.57 -11.86
CA GLY A 708 -5.09 -19.14 -12.37
C GLY A 708 -4.87 -19.48 -13.83
N HIS A 709 -3.69 -19.17 -14.35
CA HIS A 709 -3.35 -19.29 -15.76
C HIS A 709 -4.34 -18.53 -16.68
N ASN A 710 -4.64 -17.28 -16.30
CA ASN A 710 -5.49 -16.38 -17.08
C ASN A 710 -4.75 -15.08 -17.38
N SER A 711 -4.90 -14.57 -18.59
CA SER A 711 -4.44 -13.22 -18.90
C SER A 711 -5.32 -12.17 -18.21
N GLU A 712 -4.81 -10.95 -18.03
CA GLU A 712 -5.59 -9.82 -17.49
C GLU A 712 -6.87 -9.55 -18.31
N GLU A 713 -6.79 -9.72 -19.64
CA GLU A 713 -7.96 -9.59 -20.50
C GLU A 713 -8.98 -10.69 -20.24
N LYS A 714 -8.53 -11.94 -20.08
CA LYS A 714 -9.41 -13.07 -19.77
C LYS A 714 -10.04 -12.93 -18.39
N GLN A 715 -9.29 -12.49 -17.39
CA GLN A 715 -9.83 -12.11 -16.07
C GLN A 715 -10.99 -11.13 -16.23
N GLY A 716 -10.78 -10.01 -16.92
CA GLY A 716 -11.83 -8.99 -17.11
C GLY A 716 -13.07 -9.55 -17.81
N LYS A 717 -12.91 -10.34 -18.88
CA LYS A 717 -14.02 -10.94 -19.63
C LYS A 717 -14.83 -11.91 -18.77
N VAL A 718 -14.16 -12.84 -18.08
CA VAL A 718 -14.83 -13.84 -17.25
C VAL A 718 -15.54 -13.15 -16.08
N VAL A 719 -14.88 -12.23 -15.38
CA VAL A 719 -15.52 -11.48 -14.28
C VAL A 719 -16.74 -10.70 -14.76
N ALA A 720 -16.66 -10.02 -15.90
CA ALA A 720 -17.80 -9.30 -16.47
C ALA A 720 -18.96 -10.24 -16.83
N GLU A 721 -18.68 -11.39 -17.44
CA GLU A 721 -19.71 -12.38 -17.78
C GLU A 721 -20.33 -13.05 -16.54
N ARG A 722 -19.55 -13.31 -15.49
CA ARG A 722 -20.07 -13.85 -14.22
C ARG A 722 -20.94 -12.82 -13.49
N PHE A 723 -20.56 -11.53 -13.53
CA PHE A 723 -21.41 -10.46 -13.01
C PHE A 723 -22.75 -10.39 -13.77
N GLU A 724 -22.73 -10.55 -15.09
CA GLU A 724 -23.96 -10.66 -15.88
C GLU A 724 -24.81 -11.86 -15.45
N ASP A 725 -24.20 -13.03 -15.25
CA ASP A 725 -24.89 -14.26 -14.78
C ASP A 725 -25.59 -14.02 -13.44
N ILE A 726 -24.89 -13.42 -12.47
CA ILE A 726 -25.43 -13.04 -11.16
C ILE A 726 -26.70 -12.21 -11.30
N LEU A 727 -26.68 -11.19 -12.16
CA LEU A 727 -27.84 -10.32 -12.36
C LEU A 727 -28.99 -11.02 -13.09
N LYS A 728 -28.70 -11.95 -13.99
CA LYS A 728 -29.71 -12.70 -14.75
C LYS A 728 -30.41 -13.76 -13.93
N GLU A 729 -29.72 -14.34 -12.95
CA GLU A 729 -30.32 -15.25 -11.96
C GLU A 729 -31.07 -14.49 -10.83
N GLY A 730 -31.15 -13.15 -10.88
CA GLY A 730 -31.98 -12.37 -9.96
C GLY A 730 -31.35 -12.11 -8.58
N TYR A 731 -30.03 -12.03 -8.51
CA TYR A 731 -29.32 -11.61 -7.31
C TYR A 731 -29.30 -10.08 -7.19
N THR A 732 -29.04 -9.58 -5.98
CA THR A 732 -28.99 -8.13 -5.69
C THR A 732 -27.78 -7.42 -6.34
N GLY A 733 -26.76 -8.19 -6.70
CA GLY A 733 -25.51 -7.71 -7.28
C GLY A 733 -24.33 -8.55 -6.84
N GLY A 734 -23.13 -8.00 -7.02
CA GLY A 734 -21.89 -8.72 -6.82
C GLY A 734 -20.72 -7.83 -6.42
N LEU A 735 -19.80 -8.39 -5.63
CA LEU A 735 -18.55 -7.76 -5.21
C LEU A 735 -17.34 -8.53 -5.77
N VAL A 736 -16.57 -7.89 -6.66
CA VAL A 736 -15.42 -8.52 -7.31
C VAL A 736 -14.29 -8.70 -6.31
N PHE A 737 -13.74 -9.91 -6.23
CA PHE A 737 -12.50 -10.21 -5.52
C PHE A 737 -11.30 -10.11 -6.47
N ASN A 738 -10.40 -9.14 -6.30
CA ASN A 738 -10.43 -8.04 -5.32
C ASN A 738 -9.89 -6.73 -5.96
N TRP A 739 -9.84 -5.64 -5.20
CA TRP A 739 -9.32 -4.38 -5.71
C TRP A 739 -7.84 -4.46 -6.10
N GLN A 740 -6.96 -4.90 -5.19
CA GLN A 740 -5.51 -4.92 -5.39
C GLN A 740 -4.88 -6.31 -5.21
N ASP A 741 -3.80 -6.58 -5.94
CA ASP A 741 -2.97 -7.78 -5.76
C ASP A 741 -2.36 -7.82 -4.35
N GLU A 742 -2.31 -8.99 -3.73
CA GLU A 742 -1.86 -9.13 -2.34
C GLU A 742 -0.73 -10.17 -2.24
N TRP A 743 0.53 -9.70 -2.25
CA TRP A 743 1.71 -10.55 -2.36
C TRP A 743 1.94 -11.51 -1.18
N PHE A 744 1.38 -11.21 -0.01
CA PHE A 744 1.52 -12.08 1.16
C PHE A 744 0.74 -13.40 1.04
N LYS A 745 -0.25 -13.45 0.14
CA LYS A 745 -1.14 -14.60 -0.01
C LYS A 745 -0.40 -15.83 -0.52
N ARG A 746 -0.94 -16.99 -0.15
CA ARG A 746 -0.39 -18.32 -0.41
C ARG A 746 -1.48 -19.24 -0.94
N THR A 747 -1.09 -20.31 -1.62
CA THR A 747 -2.01 -21.39 -2.01
C THR A 747 -1.39 -22.76 -1.71
N TRP A 748 -2.22 -23.78 -1.55
CA TRP A 748 -1.79 -25.10 -1.06
C TRP A 748 -0.74 -25.79 -1.94
N ASN A 749 -0.74 -25.55 -3.25
CA ASN A 749 0.20 -26.19 -4.18
C ASN A 749 1.50 -25.41 -4.41
N THR A 750 1.65 -24.22 -3.79
CA THR A 750 2.89 -23.41 -3.86
C THR A 750 3.48 -23.05 -2.50
N MET A 751 2.70 -23.06 -1.42
CA MET A 751 3.08 -22.55 -0.10
C MET A 751 4.25 -23.28 0.58
N ASP A 752 4.53 -24.53 0.19
CA ASP A 752 5.66 -25.31 0.70
C ASP A 752 6.98 -24.99 -0.05
N PHE A 753 6.91 -24.16 -1.10
CA PHE A 753 8.05 -23.86 -1.99
C PHE A 753 8.50 -22.39 -1.92
N ASP A 754 7.95 -21.60 -0.99
CA ASP A 754 8.39 -20.24 -0.68
C ASP A 754 8.83 -20.10 0.80
N ASP A 755 9.42 -18.97 1.17
CA ASP A 755 9.62 -18.63 2.59
C ASP A 755 8.35 -17.96 3.14
N PRO A 756 7.65 -18.59 4.11
CA PRO A 756 6.42 -18.03 4.67
C PRO A 756 6.62 -16.69 5.38
N ASN A 757 7.83 -16.35 5.82
CA ASN A 757 8.13 -15.08 6.50
C ASN A 757 8.50 -13.95 5.53
N ARG A 758 8.59 -14.24 4.23
CA ARG A 758 9.10 -13.29 3.22
C ARG A 758 8.13 -12.97 2.09
N ARG A 759 6.94 -13.58 2.08
CA ARG A 759 5.94 -13.42 1.00
C ARG A 759 5.61 -11.97 0.61
N PRO A 760 5.47 -10.99 1.54
CA PRO A 760 5.16 -9.61 1.13
C PRO A 760 6.29 -8.91 0.37
N TYR A 761 7.53 -9.39 0.44
CA TYR A 761 8.71 -8.68 -0.08
C TYR A 761 9.07 -9.02 -1.52
N TRP A 762 8.30 -9.88 -2.19
CA TRP A 762 8.45 -10.23 -3.59
C TRP A 762 7.12 -10.75 -4.15
N SER A 763 6.96 -10.75 -5.47
CA SER A 763 5.72 -11.22 -6.10
C SER A 763 5.92 -12.60 -6.70
N ASN A 764 5.20 -13.61 -6.23
CA ASN A 764 5.28 -14.95 -6.77
C ASN A 764 4.26 -15.15 -7.90
N ALA A 765 4.69 -14.97 -9.16
CA ALA A 765 3.83 -15.13 -10.34
C ALA A 765 3.18 -16.52 -10.48
N GLN A 766 3.68 -17.51 -9.76
CA GLN A 766 3.16 -18.88 -9.73
C GLN A 766 2.01 -19.06 -8.71
N THR A 767 1.88 -18.19 -7.72
CA THR A 767 0.83 -18.25 -6.69
C THR A 767 -0.39 -17.44 -7.13
N ASN A 768 -1.47 -18.13 -7.48
CA ASN A 768 -2.71 -17.51 -7.97
C ASN A 768 -3.34 -16.52 -6.99
N GLU A 769 -3.31 -16.83 -5.68
CA GLU A 769 -3.95 -16.04 -4.63
C GLU A 769 -3.37 -14.62 -4.52
N GLN A 770 -2.15 -14.40 -5.01
CA GLN A 770 -1.55 -13.07 -5.04
C GLN A 770 -2.09 -12.16 -6.16
N GLN A 771 -2.82 -12.71 -7.13
CA GLN A 771 -3.06 -12.08 -8.45
C GLN A 771 -4.54 -11.88 -8.81
N PHE A 772 -5.42 -11.78 -7.80
CA PHE A 772 -6.85 -11.46 -7.99
C PHE A 772 -7.13 -9.99 -8.29
N GLY A 773 -6.21 -9.10 -7.94
CA GLY A 773 -6.41 -7.65 -8.01
C GLY A 773 -6.81 -7.18 -9.40
N ILE A 774 -7.63 -6.14 -9.45
CA ILE A 774 -7.83 -5.32 -10.65
C ILE A 774 -6.69 -4.28 -10.77
N LEU A 775 -6.08 -3.92 -9.64
CA LEU A 775 -4.85 -3.15 -9.51
C LEU A 775 -3.67 -4.10 -9.22
N SER A 776 -2.59 -3.98 -9.98
CA SER A 776 -1.33 -4.69 -9.74
C SER A 776 -0.22 -3.78 -9.23
N PHE A 777 0.85 -4.39 -8.75
CA PHE A 777 2.05 -3.72 -8.25
C PHE A 777 3.29 -4.09 -9.08
N ASP A 778 3.22 -4.03 -10.40
CA ASP A 778 4.30 -4.49 -11.28
C ASP A 778 5.28 -3.38 -11.67
N ARG A 779 6.56 -3.52 -11.30
CA ARG A 779 7.63 -2.64 -11.84
C ARG A 779 7.85 -2.86 -13.34
N LEU A 780 7.72 -4.10 -13.81
CA LEU A 780 8.01 -4.55 -15.18
C LEU A 780 9.30 -3.93 -15.71
N LYS A 781 10.40 -4.14 -14.96
CA LYS A 781 11.69 -3.50 -15.26
C LYS A 781 12.08 -3.69 -16.73
N ILE A 782 11.82 -4.89 -17.23
CA ILE A 782 11.90 -5.24 -18.64
C ILE A 782 10.51 -5.66 -19.10
N ARG A 783 10.08 -5.13 -20.25
CA ARG A 783 8.83 -5.48 -20.90
C ARG A 783 9.15 -6.37 -22.08
N VAL A 784 8.90 -7.67 -21.94
CA VAL A 784 9.20 -8.69 -22.96
C VAL A 784 8.39 -8.42 -24.24
N ASP A 785 8.93 -7.65 -25.18
CA ASP A 785 8.22 -7.21 -26.40
C ASP A 785 9.09 -7.24 -27.68
N GLY A 786 10.30 -7.80 -27.57
CA GLY A 786 11.28 -7.92 -28.63
C GLY A 786 12.05 -6.63 -28.91
N LYS A 787 12.02 -5.64 -28.00
CA LYS A 787 12.77 -4.38 -28.11
C LYS A 787 13.89 -4.32 -27.06
N THR A 788 14.63 -3.21 -27.05
CA THR A 788 15.84 -3.07 -26.21
C THR A 788 15.89 -1.78 -25.42
N ASP A 789 14.84 -0.97 -25.50
CA ASP A 789 14.88 0.42 -25.05
C ASP A 789 14.87 0.50 -23.52
N ASP A 790 14.12 -0.37 -22.87
CA ASP A 790 14.14 -0.65 -21.43
C ASP A 790 15.51 -1.14 -20.95
N TRP A 791 16.13 -2.12 -21.61
CA TRP A 791 17.49 -2.57 -21.25
C TRP A 791 18.54 -1.46 -21.36
N LYS A 792 18.40 -0.56 -22.35
CA LYS A 792 19.28 0.62 -22.51
C LYS A 792 19.00 1.65 -21.42
N LYS A 793 17.72 1.92 -21.13
CA LYS A 793 17.28 2.80 -20.04
C LYS A 793 17.84 2.35 -18.69
N GLU A 794 17.78 1.05 -18.43
CA GLU A 794 18.33 0.40 -17.23
C GLU A 794 19.86 0.22 -17.25
N LYS A 795 20.52 0.62 -18.35
CA LYS A 795 21.99 0.58 -18.53
C LYS A 795 22.59 -0.82 -18.28
N ILE A 796 21.86 -1.87 -18.65
CA ILE A 796 22.31 -3.25 -18.43
C ILE A 796 23.48 -3.57 -19.35
N LYS A 797 24.59 -4.03 -18.77
CA LYS A 797 25.80 -4.41 -19.51
C LYS A 797 25.69 -5.84 -20.03
N PRO A 798 26.27 -6.14 -21.21
CA PRO A 798 26.30 -7.50 -21.73
C PRO A 798 27.16 -8.42 -20.87
N ALA A 799 26.67 -9.62 -20.62
CA ALA A 799 27.44 -10.75 -20.13
C ALA A 799 28.51 -11.14 -21.17
N LYS A 800 29.70 -11.51 -20.67
CA LYS A 800 30.80 -12.00 -21.51
C LYS A 800 30.55 -13.48 -21.85
N LEU A 801 30.17 -13.75 -23.10
CA LEU A 801 30.09 -15.12 -23.63
C LEU A 801 31.41 -15.45 -24.34
N LYS A 802 32.19 -16.41 -23.83
CA LYS A 802 33.50 -16.76 -24.41
C LYS A 802 33.39 -17.63 -25.68
N THR A 803 32.35 -18.46 -25.80
CA THR A 803 32.34 -19.61 -26.74
C THR A 803 31.17 -19.68 -27.72
N ASN A 804 30.29 -18.68 -27.81
CA ASN A 804 29.12 -18.78 -28.68
C ASN A 804 29.32 -18.11 -30.07
N LYS A 805 29.27 -18.91 -31.15
CA LYS A 805 29.37 -18.41 -32.53
C LYS A 805 28.07 -17.81 -33.06
N VAL A 806 26.92 -18.11 -32.46
CA VAL A 806 25.57 -17.72 -32.91
C VAL A 806 25.02 -16.54 -32.10
N ILE A 807 25.16 -16.59 -30.78
CA ILE A 807 24.72 -15.54 -29.85
C ILE A 807 25.87 -14.55 -29.66
N LYS A 808 25.62 -13.27 -29.97
CA LYS A 808 26.60 -12.19 -29.86
C LYS A 808 26.73 -11.66 -28.44
N LYS A 809 25.61 -11.52 -27.75
CA LYS A 809 25.54 -10.95 -26.39
C LYS A 809 24.39 -11.61 -25.62
N MET A 810 24.59 -11.75 -24.32
CA MET A 810 23.54 -12.05 -23.36
C MET A 810 23.43 -10.89 -22.37
N PHE A 811 22.24 -10.58 -21.90
CA PHE A 811 22.00 -9.60 -20.84
C PHE A 811 21.12 -10.25 -19.79
N VAL A 812 21.36 -9.94 -18.52
CA VAL A 812 20.62 -10.51 -17.40
C VAL A 812 20.30 -9.40 -16.42
N THR A 813 19.05 -9.32 -16.00
CA THR A 813 18.61 -8.44 -14.92
C THR A 813 17.46 -9.09 -14.15
N HIS A 814 16.92 -8.44 -13.13
CA HIS A 814 15.78 -8.94 -12.39
C HIS A 814 14.89 -7.80 -11.89
N ASP A 815 13.70 -8.20 -11.44
CA ASP A 815 12.87 -7.45 -10.52
C ASP A 815 12.29 -8.35 -9.43
N GLU A 816 11.37 -7.80 -8.65
CA GLU A 816 10.73 -8.42 -7.49
C GLU A 816 9.87 -9.64 -7.88
N ARG A 817 9.61 -9.86 -9.18
CA ARG A 817 8.77 -10.96 -9.69
C ARG A 817 9.52 -11.91 -10.62
N TYR A 818 10.48 -11.40 -11.39
CA TYR A 818 11.11 -12.15 -12.48
C TYR A 818 12.63 -11.98 -12.56
N LEU A 819 13.31 -13.03 -13.04
CA LEU A 819 14.62 -12.94 -13.67
C LEU A 819 14.43 -12.72 -15.18
N TYR A 820 15.10 -11.71 -15.76
CA TYR A 820 15.03 -11.38 -17.17
C TYR A 820 16.32 -11.73 -17.90
N ILE A 821 16.20 -12.30 -19.09
CA ILE A 821 17.31 -12.64 -19.97
C ILE A 821 17.04 -12.11 -21.37
N ARG A 822 18.04 -11.44 -21.97
CA ARG A 822 18.03 -11.10 -23.40
C ARG A 822 19.18 -11.78 -24.11
N LEU A 823 18.89 -12.32 -25.30
CA LEU A 823 19.87 -12.86 -26.23
C LEU A 823 19.85 -12.06 -27.52
N ASP A 824 21.03 -11.56 -27.92
CA ASP A 824 21.22 -10.89 -29.20
C ASP A 824 21.89 -11.87 -30.16
N TYR A 825 21.19 -12.34 -31.19
CA TYR A 825 21.72 -13.25 -32.20
C TYR A 825 22.51 -12.48 -33.27
N LYS A 826 23.54 -13.10 -33.84
CA LYS A 826 24.32 -12.49 -34.93
C LYS A 826 23.53 -12.36 -36.23
N GLN A 827 22.67 -13.33 -36.52
CA GLN A 827 21.75 -13.31 -37.66
C GLN A 827 20.36 -13.76 -37.19
N ALA A 828 19.32 -13.03 -37.61
CA ALA A 828 17.97 -13.32 -37.16
C ALA A 828 17.39 -14.64 -37.69
N LYS A 829 17.94 -15.18 -38.80
CA LYS A 829 17.62 -16.53 -39.30
C LYS A 829 18.23 -17.66 -38.46
N ASP A 830 19.38 -17.43 -37.83
CA ASP A 830 20.04 -18.38 -36.92
C ASP A 830 19.38 -18.41 -35.54
N ALA A 831 18.53 -17.43 -35.22
CA ALA A 831 17.68 -17.42 -34.03
C ALA A 831 16.59 -18.51 -34.05
N GLY A 832 16.67 -19.44 -35.03
CA GLY A 832 15.94 -20.68 -35.07
C GLY A 832 15.81 -21.29 -33.67
N MET A 833 14.64 -21.87 -33.47
CA MET A 833 14.07 -22.41 -32.25
C MET A 833 14.89 -23.59 -31.67
N ASP A 834 16.22 -23.57 -31.64
CA ASP A 834 17.00 -24.63 -30.99
C ASP A 834 18.09 -24.01 -30.13
N THR A 835 17.66 -23.25 -29.13
CA THR A 835 18.56 -22.70 -28.10
C THR A 835 18.25 -23.30 -26.75
N THR A 836 19.31 -23.61 -26.00
CA THR A 836 19.24 -24.07 -24.62
C THR A 836 20.06 -23.13 -23.75
N LEU A 837 19.41 -22.49 -22.78
CA LEU A 837 20.08 -21.86 -21.66
C LEU A 837 20.29 -22.91 -20.58
N LEU A 838 21.52 -23.01 -20.09
CA LEU A 838 21.92 -23.88 -19.00
C LEU A 838 22.06 -23.02 -17.75
N ILE A 839 21.39 -23.43 -16.68
CA ILE A 839 21.29 -22.66 -15.44
C ILE A 839 21.73 -23.57 -14.27
N ASP A 840 22.74 -23.11 -13.56
CA ASP A 840 23.27 -23.72 -12.33
C ASP A 840 22.97 -22.78 -11.16
N THR A 841 22.24 -23.31 -10.19
CA THR A 841 21.79 -22.63 -8.97
C THR A 841 22.40 -23.25 -7.72
N ILE A 842 22.64 -24.56 -7.72
CA ILE A 842 23.26 -25.31 -6.63
C ILE A 842 24.52 -26.05 -7.14
N PRO A 843 25.73 -25.58 -6.73
CA PRO A 843 26.96 -26.20 -7.17
C PRO A 843 27.02 -27.70 -6.86
N GLU A 844 27.67 -28.44 -7.77
CA GLU A 844 28.01 -29.88 -7.61
C GLU A 844 26.84 -30.87 -7.58
N GLN A 845 25.60 -30.44 -7.83
CA GLN A 845 24.43 -31.32 -7.84
C GLN A 845 23.97 -31.73 -9.24
N GLY A 846 23.74 -30.73 -10.11
CA GLY A 846 23.05 -30.93 -11.38
C GLY A 846 23.75 -31.82 -12.41
N ASN A 847 23.13 -31.95 -13.58
CA ASN A 847 23.62 -32.82 -14.65
C ASN A 847 24.77 -32.20 -15.45
N LYS A 848 25.82 -33.00 -15.71
CA LYS A 848 27.00 -32.62 -16.51
C LYS A 848 26.92 -33.06 -17.97
N SER A 849 25.98 -33.94 -18.30
CA SER A 849 25.71 -34.40 -19.67
C SER A 849 24.24 -34.14 -20.00
N ILE A 850 24.01 -33.40 -21.08
CA ILE A 850 22.68 -33.00 -21.55
C ILE A 850 22.51 -33.49 -22.99
N SER A 851 21.39 -34.12 -23.31
CA SER A 851 21.14 -34.73 -24.63
C SER A 851 20.70 -33.75 -25.72
N TYR A 852 20.33 -32.52 -25.37
CA TYR A 852 19.88 -31.48 -26.30
C TYR A 852 21.02 -30.90 -27.15
N ASN A 853 20.65 -30.23 -28.25
CA ASN A 853 21.59 -29.55 -29.16
C ASN A 853 22.71 -30.47 -29.69
N GLY A 854 22.42 -31.76 -29.91
CA GLY A 854 23.41 -32.75 -30.35
C GLY A 854 24.35 -33.26 -29.25
N GLY A 855 24.10 -32.90 -27.99
CA GLY A 855 24.87 -33.30 -26.81
C GLY A 855 25.70 -32.16 -26.23
N ILE A 856 25.48 -31.82 -24.96
CA ILE A 856 26.26 -30.81 -24.23
C ILE A 856 26.96 -31.49 -23.05
N ALA A 857 28.28 -31.36 -23.01
CA ALA A 857 29.09 -31.71 -21.84
C ALA A 857 29.44 -30.42 -21.08
N SER A 858 29.24 -30.41 -19.76
CA SER A 858 29.50 -29.26 -18.90
C SER A 858 30.38 -29.65 -17.72
N GLU A 859 31.37 -28.83 -17.38
CA GLU A 859 32.14 -29.00 -16.13
C GLU A 859 31.29 -28.69 -14.89
N ARG A 860 30.31 -27.79 -15.02
CA ARG A 860 29.32 -27.45 -13.99
C ARG A 860 28.10 -28.37 -14.05
N GLY A 861 27.52 -28.69 -12.89
CA GLY A 861 26.26 -29.41 -12.82
C GLY A 861 25.09 -28.48 -13.13
N ILE A 862 24.24 -28.85 -14.07
CA ILE A 862 23.13 -28.01 -14.55
C ILE A 862 21.83 -28.45 -13.90
N ASP A 863 21.19 -27.54 -13.18
CA ASP A 863 19.95 -27.78 -12.44
C ASP A 863 18.72 -27.47 -13.29
N PHE A 864 18.80 -26.46 -14.16
CA PHE A 864 17.68 -26.10 -15.04
C PHE A 864 18.13 -25.89 -16.48
N LEU A 865 17.23 -26.22 -17.39
CA LEU A 865 17.35 -25.90 -18.81
C LEU A 865 16.19 -25.01 -19.21
N LEU A 866 16.47 -23.92 -19.91
CA LEU A 866 15.44 -23.19 -20.66
C LEU A 866 15.65 -23.47 -22.14
N ARG A 867 14.68 -24.18 -22.71
CA ARG A 867 14.63 -24.57 -24.11
C ARG A 867 13.76 -23.57 -24.86
N LEU A 868 14.36 -22.86 -25.80
CA LEU A 868 13.62 -22.14 -26.84
C LEU A 868 13.51 -23.05 -28.04
N ASN A 869 12.35 -23.71 -28.18
CA ASN A 869 11.99 -24.55 -29.32
C ASN A 869 10.64 -24.21 -29.94
N GLY A 870 10.44 -22.91 -30.19
CA GLY A 870 9.27 -22.42 -30.89
C GLY A 870 8.05 -22.36 -30.01
N LYS A 871 6.92 -22.00 -30.61
CA LYS A 871 5.71 -21.70 -29.82
C LYS A 871 5.22 -22.92 -29.02
N ASN A 872 5.40 -24.13 -29.55
CA ASN A 872 4.80 -25.33 -28.95
C ASN A 872 5.76 -26.15 -28.09
N ASP A 873 7.08 -25.93 -28.20
CA ASP A 873 8.09 -26.73 -27.51
C ASP A 873 9.10 -25.90 -26.69
N SER A 874 8.86 -24.59 -26.54
CA SER A 874 9.64 -23.77 -25.59
C SER A 874 9.19 -24.03 -24.14
N ARG A 875 10.16 -24.37 -23.28
CA ARG A 875 9.88 -24.78 -21.89
C ARG A 875 11.12 -24.67 -21.00
N MET A 876 10.88 -24.59 -19.69
CA MET A 876 11.86 -24.86 -18.66
C MET A 876 11.76 -26.31 -18.18
N LEU A 877 12.92 -26.90 -17.91
CA LEU A 877 13.08 -28.24 -17.36
C LEU A 877 13.98 -28.16 -16.13
N VAL A 878 13.78 -29.09 -15.19
CA VAL A 878 14.56 -29.20 -13.95
C VAL A 878 15.29 -30.54 -13.91
N ASP A 879 16.48 -30.59 -13.34
CA ASP A 879 17.17 -31.84 -13.03
C ASP A 879 16.23 -32.73 -12.21
N SER A 880 16.05 -33.97 -12.64
CA SER A 880 15.19 -34.93 -11.95
C SER A 880 15.54 -35.15 -10.48
N TYR A 881 16.80 -34.91 -10.07
CA TYR A 881 17.21 -34.95 -8.67
C TYR A 881 16.72 -33.74 -7.87
N TYR A 882 16.51 -32.59 -8.52
CA TYR A 882 16.10 -31.31 -7.92
C TYR A 882 14.63 -30.95 -8.20
N ASP A 883 13.86 -31.88 -8.77
CA ASP A 883 12.44 -31.72 -9.06
C ASP A 883 11.59 -31.79 -7.78
N SER A 884 11.12 -30.63 -7.32
CA SER A 884 10.28 -30.48 -6.12
C SER A 884 8.93 -31.19 -6.25
N HIS A 885 8.32 -31.17 -7.43
CA HIS A 885 7.05 -31.83 -7.71
C HIS A 885 7.21 -33.35 -7.59
N TYR A 886 8.20 -33.92 -8.28
CA TYR A 886 8.45 -35.37 -8.19
C TYR A 886 8.85 -35.79 -6.78
N PHE A 887 9.69 -35.01 -6.09
CA PHE A 887 10.10 -35.34 -4.72
C PHE A 887 8.89 -35.38 -3.78
N MET A 888 8.02 -34.38 -3.85
CA MET A 888 6.83 -34.28 -3.01
C MET A 888 5.79 -35.36 -3.34
N TYR A 889 5.37 -35.46 -4.61
CA TYR A 889 4.25 -36.31 -4.99
C TYR A 889 4.64 -37.74 -5.38
N GLY A 890 5.86 -37.97 -5.86
CA GLY A 890 6.36 -39.29 -6.26
C GLY A 890 7.07 -40.03 -5.14
N GLU A 891 7.99 -39.38 -4.42
CA GLU A 891 8.77 -40.02 -3.35
C GLU A 891 8.07 -39.94 -1.99
N LYS A 892 7.72 -38.73 -1.53
CA LYS A 892 7.17 -38.52 -0.18
C LYS A 892 5.72 -39.01 -0.07
N LEU A 893 4.84 -38.59 -0.97
CA LEU A 893 3.41 -38.89 -0.91
C LEU A 893 2.96 -40.11 -1.72
N LYS A 894 3.80 -40.60 -2.66
CA LYS A 894 3.53 -41.80 -3.49
C LYS A 894 2.23 -41.72 -4.31
N LEU A 895 1.89 -40.53 -4.79
CA LEU A 895 0.70 -40.24 -5.60
C LEU A 895 0.96 -40.35 -7.11
N ILE A 896 2.22 -40.31 -7.54
CA ILE A 896 2.64 -40.51 -8.94
C ILE A 896 3.70 -41.65 -9.04
N PRO A 897 3.90 -42.26 -10.22
CA PRO A 897 4.83 -43.37 -10.39
C PRO A 897 6.27 -43.05 -9.98
N LYS A 898 6.92 -44.00 -9.27
CA LYS A 898 8.31 -43.88 -8.83
C LYS A 898 9.28 -43.90 -10.01
N LYS A 899 10.30 -43.03 -9.97
CA LYS A 899 11.39 -42.92 -10.92
C LYS A 899 12.72 -43.28 -10.22
N PRO A 900 13.23 -44.52 -10.33
CA PRO A 900 14.40 -44.99 -9.57
C PRO A 900 15.71 -44.25 -9.86
N TYR A 901 15.79 -43.47 -10.93
CA TYR A 901 16.97 -42.65 -11.25
C TYR A 901 16.98 -41.31 -10.49
N ALA A 902 15.83 -40.79 -10.07
CA ALA A 902 15.71 -39.42 -9.53
C ALA A 902 16.48 -39.22 -8.22
N SER A 903 16.75 -40.28 -7.45
CA SER A 903 17.57 -40.21 -6.22
C SER A 903 19.08 -40.18 -6.48
N ARG A 904 19.52 -40.21 -7.74
CA ARG A 904 20.94 -40.21 -8.13
C ARG A 904 21.30 -38.89 -8.80
N LYS A 905 22.29 -38.18 -8.25
CA LYS A 905 22.86 -36.97 -8.88
C LYS A 905 23.47 -37.31 -10.24
N ASN A 906 23.50 -36.33 -11.13
CA ASN A 906 24.10 -36.45 -12.47
C ASN A 906 23.61 -37.69 -13.25
N ASN A 907 22.30 -37.95 -13.22
CA ASN A 907 21.67 -39.07 -13.91
C ASN A 907 21.32 -38.80 -15.39
N GLY A 908 21.55 -37.57 -15.85
CA GLY A 908 21.31 -37.10 -17.22
C GLY A 908 19.85 -36.83 -17.56
N GLN A 909 18.92 -36.95 -16.60
CA GLN A 909 17.48 -36.80 -16.81
C GLN A 909 16.97 -35.46 -16.30
N PHE A 910 16.21 -34.79 -17.15
CA PHE A 910 15.48 -33.57 -16.80
C PHE A 910 13.98 -33.85 -16.85
N HIS A 911 13.25 -33.35 -15.87
CA HIS A 911 11.80 -33.40 -15.82
C HIS A 911 11.18 -32.09 -16.30
N LYS A 912 9.95 -32.19 -16.76
CA LYS A 912 9.05 -31.03 -16.88
C LYS A 912 8.80 -30.48 -15.48
N ILE A 913 8.71 -29.14 -15.38
CA ILE A 913 8.33 -28.50 -14.12
C ILE A 913 6.80 -28.51 -14.02
N GLU A 914 6.27 -29.18 -12.99
CA GLU A 914 4.84 -29.42 -12.83
C GLU A 914 4.30 -28.84 -11.50
N MET A 915 3.02 -28.46 -11.51
CA MET A 915 2.24 -28.09 -10.33
C MET A 915 1.12 -29.10 -10.12
N ALA A 916 0.88 -29.54 -8.89
CA ALA A 916 -0.30 -30.36 -8.59
C ALA A 916 -1.56 -29.49 -8.61
N LEU A 917 -2.63 -29.97 -9.25
CA LEU A 917 -3.93 -29.31 -9.29
C LEU A 917 -4.97 -30.06 -8.45
N ASN A 918 -4.92 -31.39 -8.46
CA ASN A 918 -5.80 -32.19 -7.63
C ASN A 918 -5.16 -33.56 -7.33
N LYS A 919 -5.54 -34.14 -6.19
CA LYS A 919 -5.22 -35.54 -5.88
C LYS A 919 -6.19 -36.45 -6.65
N THR A 920 -5.98 -37.76 -6.56
CA THR A 920 -6.97 -38.71 -7.09
C THR A 920 -8.29 -38.52 -6.36
N LEU A 921 -9.36 -38.28 -7.12
CA LEU A 921 -10.72 -38.13 -6.61
C LEU A 921 -11.61 -39.26 -7.09
N THR A 922 -12.67 -39.56 -6.35
CA THR A 922 -13.69 -40.53 -6.76
C THR A 922 -15.05 -39.89 -6.61
N ASN A 923 -15.81 -39.84 -7.71
CA ASN A 923 -17.17 -39.33 -7.66
C ASN A 923 -18.02 -40.25 -6.76
N PRO A 924 -18.64 -39.72 -5.70
CA PRO A 924 -19.40 -40.53 -4.73
C PRO A 924 -20.63 -41.20 -5.35
N VAL A 925 -21.24 -40.61 -6.38
CA VAL A 925 -22.44 -41.13 -7.05
C VAL A 925 -22.08 -42.05 -8.21
N THR A 926 -21.29 -41.56 -9.18
CA THR A 926 -21.00 -42.32 -10.41
C THR A 926 -19.87 -43.35 -10.24
N LYS A 927 -19.10 -43.26 -9.15
CA LYS A 927 -17.87 -44.04 -8.89
C LYS A 927 -16.77 -43.83 -9.91
N GLU A 928 -16.89 -42.82 -10.77
CA GLU A 928 -15.85 -42.41 -11.70
C GLU A 928 -14.61 -41.93 -10.93
N VAL A 929 -13.43 -42.42 -11.32
CA VAL A 929 -12.15 -42.08 -10.68
C VAL A 929 -11.44 -41.05 -11.54
N TYR A 930 -11.22 -39.87 -10.98
CA TYR A 930 -10.39 -38.83 -11.58
C TYR A 930 -8.95 -39.00 -11.08
N PRO A 931 -7.97 -39.22 -11.95
CA PRO A 931 -6.58 -39.43 -11.55
C PRO A 931 -5.97 -38.14 -10.98
N PHE A 932 -4.81 -38.27 -10.33
CA PHE A 932 -3.97 -37.12 -9.96
C PHE A 932 -3.76 -36.19 -11.16
N GLU A 933 -4.03 -34.90 -10.97
CA GLU A 933 -3.93 -33.88 -12.00
C GLU A 933 -2.73 -32.97 -11.74
N SER A 934 -1.92 -32.73 -12.77
CA SER A 934 -0.83 -31.76 -12.74
C SER A 934 -0.82 -30.86 -13.98
N PHE A 935 -0.19 -29.69 -13.84
CA PHE A 935 -0.01 -28.71 -14.89
C PHE A 935 1.47 -28.45 -15.16
N GLU A 936 1.89 -28.52 -16.43
CA GLU A 936 3.25 -28.18 -16.85
C GLU A 936 3.49 -26.66 -16.79
N THR A 937 3.83 -26.12 -15.62
CA THR A 937 4.12 -24.70 -15.42
C THR A 937 5.44 -24.25 -16.08
N GLY A 938 6.34 -25.21 -16.35
CA GLY A 938 7.58 -24.95 -17.08
C GLY A 938 7.37 -24.57 -18.55
N LYS A 939 6.21 -24.84 -19.15
CA LYS A 939 5.94 -24.45 -20.54
C LYS A 939 5.92 -22.93 -20.68
N LEU A 940 6.62 -22.41 -21.70
CA LEU A 940 6.77 -20.97 -21.90
C LEU A 940 5.78 -20.44 -22.95
N GLU A 941 5.07 -19.36 -22.61
CA GLU A 941 4.14 -18.71 -23.53
C GLU A 941 4.89 -17.67 -24.39
N LYS A 942 4.70 -17.72 -25.71
CA LYS A 942 5.22 -16.67 -26.60
C LYS A 942 4.21 -15.54 -26.71
N GLY A 943 4.61 -14.31 -26.44
CA GLY A 943 3.76 -13.15 -26.68
C GLY A 943 4.40 -11.83 -26.29
N ASN A 944 3.60 -10.77 -26.32
CA ASN A 944 4.04 -9.43 -25.97
C ASN A 944 3.64 -9.09 -24.53
N GLY A 945 4.62 -9.06 -23.61
CA GLY A 945 4.44 -8.72 -22.21
C GLY A 945 4.44 -7.22 -21.89
N ASN A 946 4.37 -6.33 -22.89
CA ASN A 946 4.27 -4.87 -22.68
C ASN A 946 2.81 -4.43 -22.51
N PRO A 947 2.38 -3.94 -21.32
CA PRO A 947 1.00 -3.55 -21.07
C PRO A 947 0.46 -2.43 -21.94
N ASP A 948 1.34 -1.62 -22.53
CA ASP A 948 0.96 -0.51 -23.42
C ASP A 948 0.70 -0.99 -24.86
N ALA A 949 0.96 -2.26 -25.17
CA ALA A 949 0.76 -2.81 -26.49
C ALA A 949 -0.68 -3.30 -26.72
N GLN A 950 -1.18 -3.13 -27.95
CA GLN A 950 -2.52 -3.60 -28.32
C GLN A 950 -2.66 -5.13 -28.22
N ASN A 951 -1.59 -5.88 -28.49
CA ASN A 951 -1.53 -7.33 -28.40
C ASN A 951 -0.89 -7.82 -27.09
N TYR A 952 -1.00 -7.03 -26.02
CA TYR A 952 -0.50 -7.39 -24.69
C TYR A 952 -1.06 -8.73 -24.21
N ASP A 953 -0.18 -9.59 -23.74
CA ASP A 953 -0.51 -10.82 -23.04
C ASP A 953 0.29 -10.89 -21.73
N SER A 954 -0.42 -10.80 -20.60
CA SER A 954 0.19 -10.86 -19.28
C SER A 954 0.80 -12.23 -18.95
N LEU A 955 0.48 -13.28 -19.72
CA LEU A 955 1.07 -14.62 -19.57
C LEU A 955 2.36 -14.81 -20.38
N ALA A 956 2.71 -13.89 -21.28
CA ALA A 956 3.86 -14.04 -22.17
C ALA A 956 5.18 -14.18 -21.41
N ASP A 957 5.94 -15.25 -21.64
CA ASP A 957 7.25 -15.46 -21.01
C ASP A 957 8.40 -14.99 -21.88
N TYR A 958 8.23 -15.04 -23.20
CA TYR A 958 9.27 -14.66 -24.14
C TYR A 958 8.69 -14.05 -25.42
N GLU A 959 9.49 -13.20 -26.06
CA GLU A 959 9.23 -12.66 -27.39
C GLU A 959 10.49 -12.75 -28.25
N ILE A 960 10.29 -12.97 -29.55
CA ILE A 960 11.37 -13.08 -30.53
C ILE A 960 11.12 -12.08 -31.65
N ASN A 961 12.01 -11.10 -31.73
CA ASN A 961 12.06 -10.19 -32.86
C ASN A 961 12.89 -10.80 -34.00
N MET A 962 12.20 -11.46 -34.92
CA MET A 962 12.81 -12.13 -36.09
C MET A 962 13.47 -11.17 -37.09
N LYS A 963 13.28 -9.85 -36.96
CA LYS A 963 13.97 -8.87 -37.82
C LYS A 963 15.34 -8.50 -37.27
N THR A 964 15.44 -8.36 -35.95
CA THR A 964 16.66 -7.92 -35.27
C THR A 964 17.47 -9.08 -34.68
N GLY A 965 16.87 -10.27 -34.54
CA GLY A 965 17.47 -11.41 -33.84
C GLY A 965 17.53 -11.21 -32.33
N ILE A 966 16.63 -10.41 -31.76
CA ILE A 966 16.54 -10.20 -30.31
C ILE A 966 15.53 -11.17 -29.72
N VAL A 967 15.91 -11.85 -28.65
CA VAL A 967 15.02 -12.66 -27.83
C VAL A 967 15.02 -12.10 -26.42
N GLU A 968 13.84 -11.81 -25.89
CA GLU A 968 13.65 -11.43 -24.49
C GLU A 968 12.88 -12.53 -23.77
N ILE A 969 13.27 -12.81 -22.54
CA ILE A 969 12.70 -13.86 -21.70
C ILE A 969 12.53 -13.30 -20.29
N ARG A 970 11.41 -13.61 -19.64
CA ARG A 970 11.21 -13.45 -18.20
C ARG A 970 10.91 -14.80 -17.55
N ILE A 971 11.49 -15.04 -16.39
CA ILE A 971 11.39 -16.31 -15.65
C ILE A 971 10.89 -16.01 -14.25
N PRO A 972 9.69 -16.51 -13.84
CA PRO A 972 9.27 -16.43 -12.45
C PRO A 972 10.31 -17.07 -11.52
N TRP A 973 10.63 -16.40 -10.41
CA TRP A 973 11.64 -16.89 -9.46
C TRP A 973 11.39 -18.33 -8.99
N MET A 974 10.13 -18.70 -8.72
CA MET A 974 9.77 -20.04 -8.28
C MET A 974 10.05 -21.15 -9.32
N LEU A 975 10.14 -20.84 -10.63
CA LEU A 975 10.58 -21.84 -11.63
C LEU A 975 12.05 -22.26 -11.49
N LEU A 976 12.83 -21.50 -10.72
CA LEU A 976 14.23 -21.76 -10.41
C LEU A 976 14.40 -22.31 -8.98
N ASN A 977 13.32 -22.81 -8.37
CA ASN A 977 13.26 -23.22 -6.96
C ASN A 977 13.74 -22.13 -5.98
N VAL A 978 13.60 -20.84 -6.34
CA VAL A 978 13.88 -19.72 -5.45
C VAL A 978 12.71 -19.56 -4.48
N LYS A 979 13.01 -19.66 -3.18
CA LYS A 979 12.03 -19.51 -2.08
C LYS A 979 11.82 -18.04 -1.70
N ASP A 980 12.89 -17.25 -1.74
CA ASP A 980 12.87 -15.81 -1.50
C ASP A 980 14.02 -15.12 -2.26
N PRO A 981 13.74 -14.42 -3.37
CA PRO A 981 14.77 -13.71 -4.11
C PRO A 981 15.33 -12.51 -3.33
N SER A 982 14.61 -11.97 -2.35
CA SER A 982 15.04 -10.81 -1.57
C SER A 982 16.21 -11.09 -0.64
N THR A 983 16.32 -12.34 -0.17
CA THR A 983 17.43 -12.83 0.67
C THR A 983 18.35 -13.81 -0.05
N LYS A 984 18.07 -14.08 -1.34
CA LYS A 984 18.75 -15.09 -2.19
C LYS A 984 18.59 -16.52 -1.67
N GLU A 985 17.44 -16.83 -1.10
CA GLU A 985 17.13 -18.17 -0.63
C GLU A 985 16.56 -19.03 -1.76
N ILE A 986 17.13 -20.21 -1.94
CA ILE A 986 16.64 -21.26 -2.82
C ILE A 986 16.37 -22.54 -2.02
N ALA A 987 15.64 -23.47 -2.61
CA ALA A 987 15.53 -24.81 -2.05
C ALA A 987 16.90 -25.51 -1.99
N GLY A 988 17.13 -26.28 -0.93
CA GLY A 988 18.34 -27.08 -0.73
C GLY A 988 18.24 -28.47 -1.36
N ASP A 989 19.16 -29.36 -0.99
CA ASP A 989 19.14 -30.77 -1.44
C ASP A 989 17.96 -31.52 -0.80
N TYR A 990 16.85 -31.66 -1.54
CA TYR A 990 15.61 -32.29 -1.07
C TYR A 990 15.84 -33.71 -0.52
N TRP A 991 16.75 -34.48 -1.11
CA TRP A 991 17.03 -35.86 -0.68
C TRP A 991 17.83 -35.93 0.63
N LYS A 992 18.42 -34.82 1.08
CA LYS A 992 19.11 -34.71 2.37
C LYS A 992 18.27 -34.01 3.43
N GLY A 993 17.64 -32.89 3.08
CA GLY A 993 16.94 -32.02 4.02
C GLY A 993 15.41 -32.12 3.98
N GLY A 994 14.84 -32.92 3.09
CA GLY A 994 13.39 -32.96 2.86
C GLY A 994 12.85 -31.72 2.15
N PRO A 995 11.52 -31.55 2.07
CA PRO A 995 10.89 -30.43 1.33
C PRO A 995 11.26 -29.05 1.87
N GLU A 996 11.57 -28.95 3.16
CA GLU A 996 11.94 -27.71 3.84
C GLU A 996 13.40 -27.29 3.60
N ALA A 997 14.20 -28.15 2.96
CA ALA A 997 15.61 -27.86 2.69
C ALA A 997 15.74 -26.50 2.01
N SER A 998 16.61 -25.64 2.52
CA SER A 998 16.92 -24.35 1.92
C SER A 998 18.38 -23.96 2.11
N GLN A 999 18.85 -23.06 1.24
CA GLN A 999 20.19 -22.48 1.31
C GLN A 999 20.24 -21.12 0.62
N LYS A 1000 21.26 -20.32 0.95
CA LYS A 1000 21.52 -19.04 0.28
C LYS A 1000 22.55 -19.19 -0.82
N ILE A 1001 22.33 -18.51 -1.93
CA ILE A 1001 23.27 -18.49 -3.07
C ILE A 1001 23.94 -17.13 -3.22
N GLN A 1002 25.13 -17.15 -3.82
CA GLN A 1002 25.85 -15.92 -4.17
C GLN A 1002 25.41 -15.41 -5.54
N ASP A 1003 25.28 -16.31 -6.51
CA ASP A 1003 24.94 -16.04 -7.90
C ASP A 1003 24.21 -17.22 -8.56
N ILE A 1004 23.63 -16.97 -9.73
CA ILE A 1004 23.12 -17.97 -10.67
C ILE A 1004 24.08 -18.01 -11.85
N SER A 1005 24.61 -19.18 -12.17
CA SER A 1005 25.54 -19.38 -13.27
C SER A 1005 24.79 -19.75 -14.56
N LEU A 1006 25.03 -18.99 -15.64
CA LEU A 1006 24.27 -19.06 -16.90
C LEU A 1006 25.18 -19.31 -18.10
N ALA A 1007 24.81 -20.24 -18.96
CA ALA A 1007 25.42 -20.42 -20.29
C ALA A 1007 24.34 -20.61 -21.36
N ALA A 1008 24.69 -20.37 -22.62
CA ALA A 1008 23.76 -20.48 -23.74
C ALA A 1008 24.40 -21.27 -24.89
N VAL A 1009 23.71 -22.30 -25.37
CA VAL A 1009 24.10 -23.11 -26.52
C VAL A 1009 23.00 -23.02 -27.58
N ALA A 1010 23.37 -22.77 -28.83
CA ALA A 1010 22.45 -22.66 -29.95
C ALA A 1010 22.90 -23.57 -31.11
N GLY A 1011 21.93 -24.20 -31.77
CA GLY A 1011 22.15 -25.11 -32.90
C GLY A 1011 22.36 -26.58 -32.50
N SER A 1012 22.50 -27.47 -33.48
CA SER A 1012 22.42 -28.93 -33.29
C SER A 1012 23.77 -29.64 -33.14
N LYS A 1013 24.85 -28.92 -32.86
CA LYS A 1013 26.21 -29.48 -32.77
C LYS A 1013 26.61 -29.75 -31.32
N GLN A 1014 27.26 -30.90 -31.12
CA GLN A 1014 27.82 -31.26 -29.84
C GLN A 1014 28.73 -30.14 -29.31
N SER A 1015 28.56 -29.81 -28.04
CA SER A 1015 29.25 -28.69 -27.38
C SER A 1015 29.87 -29.15 -26.06
N ARG A 1016 31.03 -28.59 -25.71
CA ARG A 1016 31.68 -28.77 -24.42
C ARG A 1016 31.89 -27.41 -23.78
N LEU A 1017 31.35 -27.23 -22.58
CA LEU A 1017 31.41 -26.00 -21.80
C LEU A 1017 32.33 -26.20 -20.59
N ASN A 1018 33.33 -25.34 -20.48
CA ASN A 1018 34.18 -25.24 -19.31
C ASN A 1018 33.56 -24.26 -18.30
N THR A 1019 34.06 -24.27 -17.06
CA THR A 1019 33.57 -23.35 -16.01
C THR A 1019 33.59 -21.88 -16.44
N ASP A 1020 34.63 -21.50 -17.18
CA ASP A 1020 34.86 -20.16 -17.73
C ASP A 1020 33.87 -19.70 -18.81
N ASP A 1021 33.05 -20.61 -19.33
CA ASP A 1021 32.01 -20.31 -20.31
C ASP A 1021 30.71 -19.80 -19.68
N PHE A 1022 30.57 -19.95 -18.35
CA PHE A 1022 29.41 -19.50 -17.61
C PHE A 1022 29.55 -18.05 -17.17
N PHE A 1023 28.44 -17.33 -17.22
CA PHE A 1023 28.28 -16.02 -16.64
C PHE A 1023 27.56 -16.13 -15.30
N SER A 1024 28.22 -15.73 -14.21
CA SER A 1024 27.61 -15.62 -12.88
C SER A 1024 26.82 -14.32 -12.75
N TYR A 1025 25.51 -14.44 -12.54
CA TYR A 1025 24.62 -13.33 -12.25
C TYR A 1025 24.31 -13.24 -10.76
N SER A 1026 24.69 -12.13 -10.14
CA SER A 1026 24.36 -11.82 -8.74
C SER A 1026 23.56 -10.52 -8.65
N TRP A 1027 22.77 -10.39 -7.58
CA TRP A 1027 22.01 -9.18 -7.27
C TRP A 1027 22.20 -8.73 -5.83
N LYS A 1028 21.68 -7.55 -5.48
CA LYS A 1028 21.65 -7.07 -4.10
C LYS A 1028 20.42 -7.63 -3.40
N THR A 1029 20.57 -8.05 -2.15
CA THR A 1029 19.41 -8.36 -1.30
C THR A 1029 18.58 -7.10 -1.06
N TRP A 1030 17.31 -7.26 -0.71
CA TRP A 1030 16.43 -6.15 -0.35
C TRP A 1030 15.57 -6.50 0.87
N GLN A 1031 15.27 -5.47 1.67
CA GLN A 1031 14.31 -5.57 2.78
C GLN A 1031 12.95 -4.98 2.41
N GLN A 1032 12.92 -4.01 1.50
CA GLN A 1032 11.71 -3.40 0.99
C GLN A 1032 11.71 -3.55 -0.53
N PRO A 1033 10.63 -4.09 -1.14
CA PRO A 1033 10.54 -4.24 -2.58
C PRO A 1033 10.36 -2.89 -3.26
N GLN A 1034 10.80 -2.78 -4.51
CA GLN A 1034 10.32 -1.73 -5.41
C GLN A 1034 9.08 -2.23 -6.14
N TYR A 1035 8.12 -1.34 -6.37
CA TYR A 1035 6.89 -1.65 -7.09
C TYR A 1035 6.31 -0.39 -7.72
N GLU A 1036 5.50 -0.58 -8.75
CA GLU A 1036 4.71 0.47 -9.37
C GLU A 1036 3.26 0.01 -9.48
N GLU A 1037 2.32 0.87 -9.06
CA GLU A 1037 0.90 0.58 -9.21
C GLU A 1037 0.44 0.70 -10.65
N ARG A 1038 -0.35 -0.27 -11.12
CA ARG A 1038 -0.93 -0.26 -12.47
C ARG A 1038 -2.32 -0.88 -12.47
N LEU A 1039 -3.28 -0.21 -13.10
CA LEU A 1039 -4.58 -0.81 -13.39
C LEU A 1039 -4.40 -1.87 -14.48
N LYS A 1040 -4.88 -3.10 -14.21
CA LYS A 1040 -4.82 -4.22 -15.16
C LYS A 1040 -5.78 -4.00 -16.32
N ARG A 1041 -5.58 -4.74 -17.42
CA ARG A 1041 -6.49 -4.71 -18.59
C ARG A 1041 -7.93 -5.07 -18.21
N SER A 1042 -8.12 -5.85 -17.14
CA SER A 1042 -9.43 -6.19 -16.57
C SER A 1042 -10.23 -4.96 -16.11
N TYR A 1043 -9.57 -3.90 -15.64
CA TYR A 1043 -10.21 -2.68 -15.15
C TYR A 1043 -11.14 -2.05 -16.19
N GLU A 1044 -10.67 -1.83 -17.41
CA GLU A 1044 -11.47 -1.20 -18.47
C GLU A 1044 -12.65 -2.09 -18.93
N ILE A 1045 -12.50 -3.42 -18.82
CA ILE A 1045 -13.54 -4.37 -19.20
C ILE A 1045 -14.65 -4.36 -18.15
N ILE A 1046 -14.29 -4.43 -16.87
CA ILE A 1046 -15.23 -4.36 -15.75
C ILE A 1046 -15.90 -2.98 -15.69
N GLN A 1047 -15.16 -1.90 -15.94
CA GLN A 1047 -15.72 -0.55 -16.02
C GLN A 1047 -16.85 -0.45 -17.05
N LYS A 1048 -16.65 -1.04 -18.24
CA LYS A 1048 -17.67 -1.09 -19.30
C LYS A 1048 -18.87 -1.95 -18.91
N GLU A 1049 -18.64 -3.06 -18.20
CA GLU A 1049 -19.72 -3.91 -17.70
C GLU A 1049 -20.57 -3.17 -16.65
N PHE A 1050 -19.93 -2.58 -15.64
CA PHE A 1050 -20.61 -1.82 -14.59
C PHE A 1050 -21.36 -0.59 -15.09
N ALA A 1051 -20.92 0.00 -16.22
CA ALA A 1051 -21.63 1.11 -16.86
C ALA A 1051 -22.99 0.72 -17.45
N LYS A 1052 -23.24 -0.57 -17.71
CA LYS A 1052 -24.51 -1.05 -18.29
C LYS A 1052 -25.67 -0.98 -17.29
N TYR A 1053 -25.38 -0.97 -16.00
CA TYR A 1053 -26.38 -1.00 -14.93
C TYR A 1053 -26.31 0.33 -14.19
N LYS A 1054 -27.42 1.09 -14.17
CA LYS A 1054 -27.50 2.40 -13.51
C LYS A 1054 -28.13 2.30 -12.15
#